data_AF-A0A3N0ZM69-F1
#
_entry.id   AF-A0A3N0ZM69-F1
#
_cell.length_a   1.000
_cell.length_b   1.000
_cell.length_c   1.000
_cell.angle_alpha   90.00
_cell.angle_beta   90.00
_cell.angle_gamma   90.00
#
_symmetry.space_group_name_H-M   'P 1'
#
loop_
_entity.id
_entity.type
_entity.pdbx_description
1 polymer ?
#
loop_
_entity_poly.entity_id
_entity_poly.type
_entity_poly.pdbx_seq_one_letter_code
_entity_poly.pdbx_strand_id
1 'polypeptide(L)'
;MFSILKYMYVSLFGGSTMKSFSKITVLTGSFLFALLLAFVPIRLSSQPTNYCVVYPPDIPSGYSYVYSYCYGPLYYGYIVNVKIRDVATGNWVLDWTTGDNNCYTFTGQEAKLKLGKSYQLYFTFYMPDYWYCQYMTQYSYYRYCYGLVWLDWNINGSFRDANEFIGVQTLELANWNSSTCTGTYGPFNINVPNTQTVGKTRIRVAHNMFGHYGGVGSTGCYLYYLYDYPPYYFYYYAYGEAEDYVIDFQPDIEATFPADGDILRANETYDGSDANHPRPMVRMGSTQPSGAILRYRIVGPKPSTNVVYEGLDPSTGSIDINMSGYRQYNIQRARGTFATSNAGFRSNRGGEYKLYVSVGGTAPPAEASPSFTVAWDNDISVTGVVSPKTNGAPRFMKYLRGQTIRVIGTFQNTGLNTVTDFYAYARIVDPNGTEVYNRTVHFDANNNPRYSPLQSGQKVDLEFPTFSTNTVGIYKLYLDCDLQSAVDQEDYNDHLPRQGDPDYTFEIAYEFQVKANRVVKPPLNEQLIGNRPYIPAGEFKNMGVSVASDFPVTLAIYRLPDTLNAVYQSTILVQDIQSGTYNTRIVDFDVFIPRQSGNYLAKMYCTHPEDPVRTDDTVWSYFSVLGGLAGTYRVGVGQDFPTIDSAMNALFYRGVAGNVVFELTDSYYQVKARSYVDPTAPAWDFRSWILNLGHNADLNTTYTVTWKPSTQKSLTRGSITIDLVSPTGKGIAFGQSIKPSNEYSVYREYQTKGSISRKYVNTPGYIIFDGGPQKSIKLRLVSYSNGGQAIYLGPGSHHIQIKNLIIENANSNIANKTWLPMTAYSPVYGFTYTPDTLLQGTQVLAYSAGVVLRSNLPYDQLEREQSQIMGLDTIPCNNNVIEGNEINGFGYGIVSLGYGQLWRETNYVKYYNNNNTFAKNTIYNVASAGIFLGYEQNSQVVGNRIYNVNGGSQPAYGIALGGLGSSSYKGYHNIGITIDKNEISGVTSNVSAVGIKVEQEQNTLPHPYLGEVKYPDVAESIQITNNSIWGITTGTGNAYRAGIHLFTARKPSSDIIAYFTTPKAPGYYTRNDKIANNTVVVSPNPGIVTAYPVAGIGIQSAKNTVVKNNAVALLDMNVDPNNAVYA
;
A
#
# COMPACT_ATOMS: atom_id res chain seq x y z
N MET A 1 -1.55 -33.58 -19.65
CA MET A 1 -2.74 -33.39 -20.53
C MET A 1 -2.28 -32.53 -21.71
N PHE A 2 -1.66 -33.06 -22.77
CA PHE A 2 -2.20 -33.81 -23.92
C PHE A 2 -3.24 -33.07 -24.78
N SER A 3 -2.91 -32.99 -26.09
CA SER A 3 -3.67 -32.55 -27.28
C SER A 3 -3.57 -31.04 -27.59
N ILE A 4 -3.10 -30.55 -28.74
CA ILE A 4 -3.32 -30.96 -30.14
C ILE A 4 -2.11 -30.59 -31.03
N LEU A 5 -1.78 -31.46 -31.98
CA LEU A 5 -0.73 -31.32 -33.01
C LEU A 5 -1.31 -31.77 -34.37
N LYS A 6 -1.17 -30.96 -35.44
CA LYS A 6 -1.15 -31.26 -36.90
C LYS A 6 -1.49 -29.98 -37.68
N TYR A 7 -0.71 -29.52 -38.67
CA TYR A 7 -0.57 -30.11 -40.01
C TYR A 7 0.67 -29.54 -40.74
N MET A 8 1.55 -30.42 -41.27
CA MET A 8 1.92 -30.48 -42.71
C MET A 8 2.99 -31.56 -42.98
N TYR A 9 2.55 -32.66 -43.63
CA TYR A 9 3.15 -33.36 -44.80
C TYR A 9 4.61 -33.89 -44.68
N VAL A 10 5.02 -35.11 -45.09
CA VAL A 10 4.49 -36.33 -45.75
C VAL A 10 5.62 -37.38 -45.57
N SER A 11 5.40 -38.53 -44.90
CA SER A 11 5.24 -39.88 -45.48
C SER A 11 6.37 -40.34 -46.43
N LEU A 12 6.97 -41.55 -46.41
CA LEU A 12 6.79 -42.79 -45.65
C LEU A 12 7.83 -43.83 -46.18
N PHE A 13 8.27 -44.76 -45.31
CA PHE A 13 8.96 -46.04 -45.56
C PHE A 13 10.40 -46.01 -46.14
N GLY A 14 11.38 -46.81 -45.70
CA GLY A 14 11.38 -47.94 -44.77
C GLY A 14 12.51 -48.92 -45.14
N GLY A 15 13.30 -49.36 -44.16
CA GLY A 15 14.09 -50.60 -44.22
C GLY A 15 15.54 -50.50 -44.72
N SER A 16 16.50 -50.69 -43.81
CA SER A 16 17.44 -51.84 -43.81
C SER A 16 18.74 -51.55 -43.02
N THR A 17 19.04 -52.48 -42.10
CA THR A 17 20.36 -53.01 -41.72
C THR A 17 21.58 -52.09 -41.52
N MET A 18 21.99 -51.98 -40.25
CA MET A 18 23.32 -52.35 -39.72
C MET A 18 24.58 -52.04 -40.57
N LYS A 19 25.34 -51.00 -40.22
CA LYS A 19 26.64 -51.06 -39.49
C LYS A 19 27.49 -49.79 -39.67
N SER A 20 27.96 -49.28 -38.52
CA SER A 20 29.24 -48.60 -38.29
C SER A 20 29.55 -47.30 -39.04
N PHE A 21 29.54 -46.16 -38.32
CA PHE A 21 30.67 -45.21 -38.20
C PHE A 21 30.17 -43.93 -37.47
N SER A 22 30.62 -43.69 -36.24
CA SER A 22 30.84 -42.36 -35.61
C SER A 22 30.97 -42.45 -34.08
N LYS A 23 32.11 -42.98 -33.62
CA LYS A 23 32.73 -42.45 -32.40
C LYS A 23 33.54 -41.22 -32.83
N ILE A 24 33.49 -40.15 -32.04
CA ILE A 24 34.05 -38.80 -32.29
C ILE A 24 33.02 -37.88 -32.97
N THR A 25 32.25 -37.15 -32.15
CA THR A 25 31.85 -35.70 -32.27
C THR A 25 30.66 -35.40 -31.34
N VAL A 26 30.76 -35.68 -30.02
CA VAL A 26 29.78 -35.19 -29.02
C VAL A 26 30.46 -34.66 -27.73
N LEU A 27 31.77 -34.85 -27.56
CA LEU A 27 32.47 -34.48 -26.32
C LEU A 27 33.07 -33.07 -26.29
N THR A 28 32.97 -32.28 -27.36
CA THR A 28 33.52 -30.92 -27.43
C THR A 28 32.48 -29.79 -27.37
N GLY A 29 31.18 -30.09 -27.54
CA GLY A 29 30.13 -29.07 -27.52
C GLY A 29 29.68 -28.65 -26.11
N SER A 30 29.67 -29.58 -25.15
CA SER A 30 29.11 -29.32 -23.82
C SER A 30 30.13 -28.79 -22.81
N PHE A 31 31.44 -28.94 -23.08
CA PHE A 31 32.50 -28.44 -22.18
C PHE A 31 32.86 -26.96 -22.44
N LEU A 32 32.65 -26.46 -23.67
CA LEU A 32 32.87 -25.05 -23.98
C LEU A 32 31.72 -24.14 -23.48
N PHE A 33 30.49 -24.65 -23.41
CA PHE A 33 29.34 -23.86 -22.95
C PHE A 33 29.30 -23.66 -21.43
N ALA A 34 29.90 -24.59 -20.65
CA ALA A 34 29.99 -24.47 -19.19
C ALA A 34 31.18 -23.59 -18.73
N LEU A 35 32.26 -23.49 -19.51
CA LEU A 35 33.43 -22.68 -19.16
C LEU A 35 33.26 -21.19 -19.48
N LEU A 36 32.37 -20.82 -20.40
CA LEU A 36 32.10 -19.42 -20.78
C LEU A 36 31.16 -18.68 -19.80
N LEU A 37 30.49 -19.38 -18.88
CA LEU A 37 29.61 -18.78 -17.86
C LEU A 37 30.31 -18.50 -16.51
N ALA A 38 31.59 -18.85 -16.36
CA ALA A 38 32.32 -18.77 -15.09
C ALA A 38 33.17 -17.49 -14.90
N PHE A 39 33.15 -16.53 -15.82
CA PHE A 39 33.91 -15.29 -15.69
C PHE A 39 33.11 -14.04 -16.08
N VAL A 40 32.06 -13.72 -15.32
CA VAL A 40 31.67 -12.31 -15.07
C VAL A 40 31.15 -12.23 -13.63
N PRO A 41 31.84 -11.57 -12.69
CA PRO A 41 31.26 -11.28 -11.40
C PRO A 41 30.24 -10.15 -11.57
N ILE A 42 28.97 -10.46 -11.85
CA ILE A 42 27.89 -9.48 -11.73
C ILE A 42 27.54 -9.39 -10.24
N ARG A 43 28.26 -8.52 -9.52
CA ARG A 43 27.78 -8.03 -8.22
C ARG A 43 26.55 -7.14 -8.50
N LEU A 44 25.35 -7.68 -8.37
CA LEU A 44 24.15 -6.85 -8.25
C LEU A 44 24.21 -6.15 -6.89
N SER A 45 24.57 -4.87 -6.89
CA SER A 45 24.38 -4.02 -5.73
C SER A 45 22.87 -3.85 -5.49
N SER A 46 22.41 -4.13 -4.27
CA SER A 46 21.05 -3.77 -3.87
C SER A 46 20.88 -2.25 -3.95
N GLN A 47 19.74 -1.78 -4.45
CA GLN A 47 19.43 -0.35 -4.46
C GLN A 47 19.53 0.25 -3.05
N PRO A 48 20.07 1.46 -2.89
CA PRO A 48 19.85 2.27 -1.70
C PRO A 48 18.34 2.57 -1.52
N THR A 49 17.87 2.57 -0.27
CA THR A 49 16.48 2.91 0.10
C THR A 49 16.18 4.40 -0.09
N ASN A 50 14.91 4.76 -0.34
CA ASN A 50 14.33 6.13 -0.48
C ASN A 50 14.22 6.75 -1.89
N TYR A 51 14.28 5.94 -2.95
CA TYR A 51 14.26 6.47 -4.32
C TYR A 51 12.85 6.62 -4.93
N CYS A 52 12.64 7.68 -5.73
CA CYS A 52 11.42 7.86 -6.53
C CYS A 52 11.33 6.82 -7.66
N VAL A 53 10.32 5.94 -7.61
CA VAL A 53 10.00 4.98 -8.69
C VAL A 53 9.44 5.74 -9.90
N VAL A 54 9.95 5.45 -11.10
CA VAL A 54 9.37 5.97 -12.36
C VAL A 54 8.04 5.24 -12.59
N TYR A 55 6.93 5.99 -12.69
CA TYR A 55 5.58 5.46 -12.89
C TYR A 55 5.25 5.36 -14.40
N PRO A 56 4.53 4.31 -14.88
CA PRO A 56 3.68 3.39 -14.12
C PRO A 56 4.34 2.08 -13.63
N PRO A 57 4.09 1.65 -12.38
CA PRO A 57 4.52 0.38 -11.84
C PRO A 57 3.45 -0.69 -12.07
N ASP A 58 3.41 -1.29 -13.25
CA ASP A 58 2.70 -2.56 -13.45
C ASP A 58 3.65 -3.54 -14.14
N ILE A 59 4.20 -4.48 -13.35
CA ILE A 59 4.75 -5.73 -13.88
C ILE A 59 4.19 -6.89 -13.04
N PRO A 60 3.68 -7.98 -13.67
CA PRO A 60 3.16 -9.15 -12.99
C PRO A 60 4.16 -9.78 -12.02
N SER A 61 3.64 -10.35 -10.94
CA SER A 61 4.37 -11.14 -9.94
C SER A 61 5.31 -12.17 -10.59
N GLY A 62 6.63 -12.06 -10.38
CA GLY A 62 7.54 -13.16 -10.68
C GLY A 62 9.02 -12.88 -11.00
N TYR A 63 9.47 -11.63 -11.19
CA TYR A 63 10.86 -11.36 -11.61
C TYR A 63 11.70 -10.66 -10.52
N SER A 64 12.87 -11.22 -10.23
CA SER A 64 13.88 -10.72 -9.29
C SER A 64 14.56 -9.45 -9.81
N TYR A 65 14.92 -8.55 -8.88
CA TYR A 65 15.58 -7.24 -9.02
C TYR A 65 16.63 -7.09 -10.13
N VAL A 66 16.17 -6.84 -11.37
CA VAL A 66 16.93 -6.17 -12.42
C VAL A 66 16.03 -5.03 -12.92
N TYR A 67 16.49 -3.78 -12.79
CA TYR A 67 15.88 -2.64 -13.47
C TYR A 67 16.18 -2.79 -14.97
N SER A 68 15.36 -3.57 -15.67
CA SER A 68 15.36 -3.66 -17.13
C SER A 68 14.15 -2.91 -17.66
N TYR A 69 14.35 -1.73 -18.25
CA TYR A 69 13.34 -1.09 -19.09
C TYR A 69 13.60 -1.50 -20.52
N CYS A 70 12.79 -2.43 -21.03
CA CYS A 70 12.78 -2.78 -22.44
C CYS A 70 11.65 -2.02 -23.12
N TYR A 71 11.99 -1.03 -23.95
CA TYR A 71 11.00 -0.40 -24.80
C TYR A 71 10.73 -1.35 -25.96
N GLY A 72 9.51 -1.89 -26.00
CA GLY A 72 9.06 -2.70 -27.13
C GLY A 72 9.24 -1.92 -28.44
N PRO A 73 9.49 -2.59 -29.58
CA PRO A 73 9.93 -1.98 -30.84
C PRO A 73 8.95 -0.99 -31.49
N LEU A 74 7.85 -0.65 -30.83
CA LEU A 74 6.72 -0.02 -31.48
C LEU A 74 6.40 1.43 -31.12
N TYR A 75 6.86 2.06 -30.02
CA TYR A 75 6.35 3.43 -29.75
C TYR A 75 7.25 4.46 -29.07
N TYR A 76 8.40 4.12 -28.45
CA TYR A 76 9.20 5.12 -27.71
C TYR A 76 10.70 4.85 -27.87
N GLY A 77 11.50 5.87 -28.24
CA GLY A 77 12.96 5.74 -28.38
C GLY A 77 13.68 5.57 -27.04
N TYR A 78 14.98 5.31 -27.09
CA TYR A 78 15.81 5.02 -25.91
C TYR A 78 17.18 5.71 -25.94
N ILE A 79 17.83 5.86 -24.78
CA ILE A 79 19.16 6.41 -24.57
C ILE A 79 20.17 5.30 -24.89
N VAL A 80 21.13 5.63 -25.75
CA VAL A 80 22.10 4.69 -26.35
C VAL A 80 23.43 4.74 -25.61
N ASN A 81 23.82 5.92 -25.14
CA ASN A 81 25.06 6.07 -24.40
C ASN A 81 25.03 7.26 -23.45
N VAL A 82 25.78 7.12 -22.36
CA VAL A 82 26.05 8.19 -21.40
C VAL A 82 27.53 8.20 -21.11
N LYS A 83 28.16 9.36 -21.32
CA LYS A 83 29.60 9.52 -21.18
C LYS A 83 29.95 10.73 -20.35
N ILE A 84 30.94 10.59 -19.47
CA ILE A 84 31.47 11.67 -18.63
C ILE A 84 32.98 11.76 -18.85
N ARG A 85 33.47 12.92 -19.27
CA ARG A 85 34.91 13.17 -19.49
C ARG A 85 35.47 14.13 -18.44
N ASP A 86 36.69 13.85 -17.98
CA ASP A 86 37.51 14.80 -17.23
C ASP A 86 38.02 15.90 -18.19
N VAL A 87 37.74 17.16 -17.85
CA VAL A 87 38.08 18.30 -18.71
C VAL A 87 39.59 18.51 -18.83
N ALA A 88 40.36 18.21 -17.78
CA ALA A 88 41.80 18.48 -17.74
C ALA A 88 42.61 17.39 -18.47
N THR A 89 42.23 16.12 -18.33
CA THR A 89 42.97 15.00 -18.95
C THR A 89 42.38 14.55 -20.29
N GLY A 90 41.13 14.88 -20.57
CA GLY A 90 40.39 14.40 -21.74
C GLY A 90 39.93 12.94 -21.63
N ASN A 91 40.23 12.25 -20.52
CA ASN A 91 39.89 10.85 -20.32
C ASN A 91 38.41 10.68 -19.93
N TRP A 92 37.79 9.62 -20.44
CA TRP A 92 36.43 9.22 -20.05
C TRP A 92 36.46 8.55 -18.67
N VAL A 93 35.80 9.15 -17.69
CA VAL A 93 35.57 8.57 -16.36
C VAL A 93 34.29 7.74 -16.30
N LEU A 94 33.43 7.91 -17.31
CA LEU A 94 32.31 7.02 -17.63
C LEU A 94 32.18 6.97 -19.15
N ASP A 95 32.13 5.77 -19.71
CA ASP A 95 31.72 5.52 -21.09
C ASP A 95 30.78 4.33 -21.06
N TRP A 96 29.48 4.60 -20.97
CA TRP A 96 28.46 3.59 -20.89
C TRP A 96 27.65 3.58 -22.18
N THR A 97 27.43 2.39 -22.73
CA THR A 97 26.60 2.14 -23.92
C THR A 97 25.58 1.07 -23.57
N THR A 98 24.33 1.26 -23.95
CA THR A 98 23.21 0.36 -23.67
C THR A 98 23.44 -0.99 -24.35
N GLY A 99 23.14 -2.09 -23.65
CA GLY A 99 23.38 -3.46 -24.13
C GLY A 99 22.34 -3.98 -25.14
N ASP A 100 22.59 -5.17 -25.70
CA ASP A 100 21.75 -5.83 -26.71
C ASP A 100 20.24 -5.83 -26.36
N ASN A 101 19.40 -5.52 -27.35
CA ASN A 101 17.91 -5.48 -27.32
C ASN A 101 17.24 -4.17 -26.85
N ASN A 102 17.90 -3.00 -26.92
CA ASN A 102 17.26 -1.70 -26.65
C ASN A 102 16.72 -1.56 -25.22
N CYS A 103 17.38 -2.21 -24.25
CA CYS A 103 16.98 -2.16 -22.84
C CYS A 103 18.05 -1.51 -21.98
N TYR A 104 17.66 -0.53 -21.16
CA TYR A 104 18.51 -0.07 -20.06
C TYR A 104 18.70 -1.19 -19.04
N THR A 105 19.94 -1.48 -18.67
CA THR A 105 20.26 -2.38 -17.57
C THR A 105 21.17 -1.65 -16.59
N PHE A 106 20.72 -1.50 -15.34
CA PHE A 106 21.55 -0.93 -14.28
C PHE A 106 22.73 -1.88 -13.99
N THR A 107 23.92 -1.56 -14.50
CA THR A 107 25.13 -2.39 -14.32
C THR A 107 25.88 -2.08 -13.02
N GLY A 108 25.51 -1.00 -12.32
CA GLY A 108 26.25 -0.49 -11.17
C GLY A 108 27.62 0.08 -11.51
N GLN A 109 27.90 0.36 -12.79
CA GLN A 109 29.12 1.05 -13.21
C GLN A 109 29.16 2.46 -12.61
N GLU A 110 30.32 2.82 -12.04
CA GLU A 110 30.49 4.02 -11.24
C GLU A 110 31.40 5.02 -11.96
N ALA A 111 30.97 6.27 -12.08
CA ALA A 111 31.84 7.37 -12.51
C ALA A 111 32.49 7.99 -11.27
N LYS A 112 33.83 7.97 -11.22
CA LYS A 112 34.59 8.54 -10.10
C LYS A 112 34.96 9.99 -10.39
N LEU A 113 34.39 10.92 -9.63
CA LEU A 113 34.57 12.35 -9.82
C LEU A 113 35.36 12.91 -8.64
N LYS A 114 36.51 13.51 -8.92
CA LYS A 114 37.41 14.05 -7.90
C LYS A 114 36.99 15.45 -7.48
N LEU A 115 37.10 15.75 -6.19
CA LEU A 115 36.87 17.09 -5.65
C LEU A 115 37.76 18.13 -6.34
N GLY A 116 37.20 19.30 -6.67
CA GLY A 116 37.95 20.40 -7.29
C GLY A 116 38.24 20.25 -8.79
N LYS A 117 37.75 19.17 -9.43
CA LYS A 117 37.89 18.94 -10.87
C LYS A 117 36.59 19.25 -11.60
N SER A 118 36.72 19.49 -12.91
CA SER A 118 35.61 19.75 -13.82
C SER A 118 35.43 18.59 -14.78
N TYR A 119 34.16 18.24 -15.02
CA TYR A 119 33.74 17.16 -15.89
C TYR A 119 32.69 17.63 -16.88
N GLN A 120 32.56 16.91 -17.99
CA GLN A 120 31.53 17.17 -19.00
C GLN A 120 30.75 15.89 -19.30
N LEU A 121 29.43 15.96 -19.18
CA LEU A 121 28.52 14.87 -19.49
C LEU A 121 27.91 15.02 -20.88
N TYR A 122 27.79 13.89 -21.57
CA TYR A 122 27.12 13.72 -22.85
C TYR A 122 26.19 12.51 -22.78
N PHE A 123 25.06 12.56 -23.47
CA PHE A 123 24.26 11.36 -23.71
C PHE A 123 23.55 11.39 -25.05
N THR A 124 23.31 10.24 -25.66
CA THR A 124 22.66 10.11 -26.96
C THR A 124 21.35 9.38 -26.85
N PHE A 125 20.31 9.88 -27.52
CA PHE A 125 19.01 9.25 -27.67
C PHE A 125 18.81 8.74 -29.10
N TYR A 126 18.11 7.63 -29.27
CA TYR A 126 17.81 6.99 -30.53
C TYR A 126 16.35 6.51 -30.57
N MET A 127 15.65 6.83 -31.65
CA MET A 127 14.29 6.36 -31.90
C MET A 127 14.24 5.57 -33.22
N PRO A 128 13.86 4.27 -33.19
CA PRO A 128 13.94 3.37 -34.34
C PRO A 128 12.79 3.52 -35.36
N ASP A 129 11.63 4.08 -34.97
CA ASP A 129 10.43 4.01 -35.81
C ASP A 129 10.31 5.18 -36.81
N TYR A 130 10.44 4.82 -38.09
CA TYR A 130 10.32 5.69 -39.26
C TYR A 130 9.01 6.50 -39.25
N TRP A 131 7.90 5.89 -38.85
CA TRP A 131 6.59 6.53 -38.95
C TRP A 131 6.45 7.69 -37.95
N TYR A 132 7.04 7.54 -36.75
CA TYR A 132 6.98 8.57 -35.72
C TYR A 132 7.98 9.71 -35.99
N CYS A 133 9.17 9.39 -36.53
CA CYS A 133 10.11 10.39 -37.05
C CYS A 133 9.48 11.26 -38.14
N GLN A 134 8.77 10.64 -39.08
CA GLN A 134 8.00 11.35 -40.09
C GLN A 134 6.82 12.12 -39.50
N TYR A 135 6.04 11.52 -38.60
CA TYR A 135 4.91 12.19 -37.96
C TYR A 135 5.35 13.47 -37.24
N MET A 136 6.44 13.43 -36.47
CA MET A 136 6.94 14.62 -35.77
C MET A 136 7.49 15.69 -36.72
N THR A 137 8.21 15.30 -37.78
CA THR A 137 8.77 16.26 -38.76
C THR A 137 7.70 16.83 -39.69
N GLN A 138 6.67 16.05 -40.04
CA GLN A 138 5.62 16.42 -41.00
C GLN A 138 4.53 17.30 -40.40
N TYR A 139 4.15 17.08 -39.13
CA TYR A 139 3.03 17.82 -38.50
C TYR A 139 3.45 19.03 -37.68
N SER A 140 4.75 19.36 -37.58
CA SER A 140 5.28 20.56 -36.89
C SER A 140 4.82 20.73 -35.43
N TYR A 141 4.37 19.66 -34.76
CA TYR A 141 3.75 19.77 -33.42
C TYR A 141 4.75 20.29 -32.38
N TYR A 142 6.06 20.05 -32.54
CA TYR A 142 7.13 20.57 -31.68
C TYR A 142 8.40 20.83 -32.49
N ARG A 143 9.14 21.89 -32.16
CA ARG A 143 10.40 22.26 -32.86
C ARG A 143 11.65 21.63 -32.23
N TYR A 144 11.58 21.25 -30.95
CA TYR A 144 12.73 20.81 -30.16
C TYR A 144 12.40 19.59 -29.30
N CYS A 145 13.39 18.72 -29.11
CA CYS A 145 13.45 17.74 -28.02
C CYS A 145 14.37 18.24 -26.89
N TYR A 146 14.15 17.77 -25.66
CA TYR A 146 14.86 18.22 -24.47
C TYR A 146 15.65 17.07 -23.84
N GLY A 147 16.93 17.33 -23.56
CA GLY A 147 17.79 16.48 -22.76
C GLY A 147 18.08 17.12 -21.41
N LEU A 148 17.93 16.36 -20.33
CA LEU A 148 17.84 16.86 -18.97
C LEU A 148 18.80 16.11 -18.07
N VAL A 149 19.44 16.81 -17.14
CA VAL A 149 20.41 16.20 -16.21
C VAL A 149 20.19 16.71 -14.79
N TRP A 150 20.15 15.78 -13.83
CA TRP A 150 20.15 16.06 -12.39
C TRP A 150 21.28 15.30 -11.69
N LEU A 151 21.91 15.92 -10.70
CA LEU A 151 22.93 15.32 -9.84
C LEU A 151 22.57 15.57 -8.38
N ASP A 152 22.45 14.50 -7.60
CA ASP A 152 22.13 14.57 -6.17
C ASP A 152 23.40 14.99 -5.41
N TRP A 153 23.56 16.29 -5.23
CA TRP A 153 24.76 16.85 -4.60
C TRP A 153 24.80 16.61 -3.10
N ASN A 154 23.67 16.47 -2.41
CA ASN A 154 23.67 16.32 -0.95
C ASN A 154 23.59 14.86 -0.49
N ILE A 155 23.53 13.92 -1.43
CA ILE A 155 23.55 12.47 -1.21
C ILE A 155 22.34 12.03 -0.38
N ASN A 156 21.19 12.69 -0.55
CA ASN A 156 19.97 12.39 0.20
C ASN A 156 19.06 11.36 -0.50
N GLY A 157 19.39 10.98 -1.74
CA GLY A 157 18.65 10.00 -2.54
C GLY A 157 17.42 10.56 -3.24
N SER A 158 17.25 11.88 -3.29
CA SER A 158 16.14 12.58 -3.96
C SER A 158 16.67 13.65 -4.92
N PHE A 159 15.93 13.92 -6.01
CA PHE A 159 16.23 15.02 -6.94
C PHE A 159 15.26 16.18 -6.73
N ARG A 160 15.11 16.64 -5.49
CA ARG A 160 14.11 17.65 -5.10
C ARG A 160 14.72 19.00 -4.78
N ASP A 161 16.03 19.08 -4.61
CA ASP A 161 16.68 20.30 -4.19
C ASP A 161 17.00 21.19 -5.41
N ALA A 162 16.84 22.50 -5.22
CA ALA A 162 16.93 23.48 -6.30
C ALA A 162 18.28 23.45 -7.04
N ASN A 163 19.36 23.06 -6.36
CA ASN A 163 20.73 23.00 -6.88
C ASN A 163 21.09 21.67 -7.57
N GLU A 164 20.18 20.69 -7.59
CA GLU A 164 20.45 19.37 -8.16
C GLU A 164 20.21 19.30 -9.66
N PHE A 165 19.44 20.24 -10.21
CA PHE A 165 19.27 20.34 -11.66
C PHE A 165 20.51 20.94 -12.33
N ILE A 166 21.20 20.15 -13.15
CA ILE A 166 22.42 20.57 -13.86
C ILE A 166 22.08 21.41 -15.09
N GLY A 167 21.00 21.06 -15.80
CA GLY A 167 20.51 21.87 -16.92
C GLY A 167 19.72 21.10 -17.96
N VAL A 168 19.32 21.85 -18.99
CA VAL A 168 18.58 21.38 -20.17
C VAL A 168 19.34 21.70 -21.45
N GLN A 169 19.35 20.77 -22.40
CA GLN A 169 19.83 20.96 -23.77
C GLN A 169 18.69 20.69 -24.73
N THR A 170 18.61 21.46 -25.82
CA THR A 170 17.58 21.28 -26.85
C THR A 170 18.19 20.77 -28.15
N LEU A 171 17.53 19.81 -28.79
CA LEU A 171 17.87 19.37 -30.14
C LEU A 171 16.74 19.74 -31.09
N GLU A 172 17.07 20.45 -32.18
CA GLU A 172 16.11 20.85 -33.20
C GLU A 172 15.77 19.66 -34.10
N LEU A 173 14.48 19.35 -34.20
CA LEU A 173 13.95 18.21 -34.95
C LEU A 173 14.16 18.35 -36.48
N ALA A 174 14.41 19.58 -36.97
CA ALA A 174 14.66 19.85 -38.39
C ALA A 174 15.94 19.17 -38.93
N ASN A 175 16.85 18.76 -38.05
CA ASN A 175 18.10 18.10 -38.43
C ASN A 175 18.01 16.56 -38.40
N TRP A 176 16.84 15.99 -38.13
CA TRP A 176 16.65 14.54 -38.05
C TRP A 176 16.28 13.96 -39.40
N ASN A 177 16.91 12.84 -39.77
CA ASN A 177 16.60 12.12 -40.99
C ASN A 177 15.21 11.47 -40.85
N SER A 178 14.41 11.47 -41.92
CA SER A 178 13.09 10.82 -41.94
C SER A 178 13.13 9.32 -41.67
N SER A 179 14.32 8.70 -41.72
CA SER A 179 14.49 7.27 -41.47
C SER A 179 14.89 6.85 -40.07
N THR A 180 15.62 7.68 -39.32
CA THR A 180 16.03 7.41 -37.93
C THR A 180 16.29 8.72 -37.21
N CYS A 181 15.91 8.76 -35.94
CA CYS A 181 15.97 9.95 -35.10
C CYS A 181 17.03 9.74 -34.02
N THR A 182 18.24 10.27 -34.22
CA THR A 182 19.34 10.17 -33.26
C THR A 182 19.79 11.56 -32.85
N GLY A 183 20.02 11.78 -31.55
CA GLY A 183 20.42 13.08 -31.04
C GLY A 183 21.32 12.97 -29.81
N THR A 184 22.45 13.68 -29.82
CA THR A 184 23.37 13.75 -28.68
C THR A 184 23.20 15.07 -27.93
N TYR A 185 22.96 14.99 -26.62
CA TYR A 185 22.89 16.11 -25.70
C TYR A 185 24.24 16.30 -24.99
N GLY A 186 24.67 17.55 -24.84
CA GLY A 186 25.87 17.94 -24.08
C GLY A 186 26.76 18.96 -24.82
N PRO A 187 27.82 19.48 -24.15
CA PRO A 187 28.22 19.16 -22.79
C PRO A 187 27.29 19.74 -21.73
N PHE A 188 27.00 18.94 -20.71
CA PHE A 188 26.57 19.44 -19.41
C PHE A 188 27.79 19.56 -18.50
N ASN A 189 28.09 20.77 -18.01
CA ASN A 189 29.29 21.00 -17.19
C ASN A 189 29.03 20.63 -15.74
N ILE A 190 29.87 19.77 -15.17
CA ILE A 190 29.85 19.37 -13.77
C ILE A 190 31.13 19.88 -13.12
N ASN A 191 31.04 20.92 -12.30
CA ASN A 191 32.16 21.43 -11.52
C ASN A 191 32.01 20.92 -10.10
N VAL A 192 32.88 20.00 -9.66
CA VAL A 192 32.78 19.42 -8.32
C VAL A 192 33.45 20.37 -7.32
N PRO A 193 32.70 20.99 -6.39
CA PRO A 193 33.29 21.89 -5.41
C PRO A 193 34.33 21.17 -4.54
N ASN A 194 35.38 21.88 -4.11
CA ASN A 194 36.30 21.36 -3.08
C ASN A 194 35.60 21.07 -1.74
N THR A 195 34.43 21.66 -1.51
CA THR A 195 33.59 21.49 -0.33
C THR A 195 32.53 20.40 -0.48
N GLN A 196 32.48 19.71 -1.62
CA GLN A 196 31.47 18.69 -1.87
C GLN A 196 31.65 17.50 -0.93
N THR A 197 30.55 17.02 -0.36
CA THR A 197 30.52 15.81 0.46
C THR A 197 30.93 14.62 -0.40
N VAL A 198 31.88 13.84 0.11
CA VAL A 198 32.44 12.66 -0.55
C VAL A 198 31.52 11.44 -0.36
N GLY A 199 31.54 10.52 -1.31
CA GLY A 199 30.71 9.32 -1.30
C GLY A 199 29.87 9.13 -2.57
N LYS A 200 29.12 8.02 -2.58
CA LYS A 200 28.31 7.60 -3.73
C LYS A 200 26.96 8.30 -3.73
N THR A 201 26.63 8.88 -4.88
CA THR A 201 25.34 9.49 -5.19
C THR A 201 24.87 9.05 -6.59
N ARG A 202 23.81 9.67 -7.09
CA ARG A 202 23.27 9.40 -8.44
C ARG A 202 23.26 10.64 -9.31
N ILE A 203 23.48 10.40 -10.59
CA ILE A 203 23.15 11.31 -11.67
C ILE A 203 22.01 10.71 -12.48
N ARG A 204 21.02 11.52 -12.83
CA ARG A 204 19.91 11.14 -13.70
C ARG A 204 20.03 11.90 -15.01
N VAL A 205 19.89 11.18 -16.11
CA VAL A 205 19.71 11.76 -17.44
C VAL A 205 18.31 11.44 -17.93
N ALA A 206 17.70 12.35 -18.68
CA ALA A 206 16.40 12.10 -19.29
C ALA A 206 16.23 12.76 -20.65
N HIS A 207 15.45 12.12 -21.50
CA HIS A 207 14.96 12.65 -22.78
C HIS A 207 13.45 12.91 -22.69
N ASN A 208 12.99 14.05 -23.22
CA ASN A 208 11.56 14.38 -23.31
C ASN A 208 11.23 15.04 -24.67
N MET A 209 10.12 14.61 -25.28
CA MET A 209 9.70 15.02 -26.62
C MET A 209 8.69 16.18 -26.65
N PHE A 210 7.96 16.47 -25.56
CA PHE A 210 6.77 17.34 -25.58
C PHE A 210 6.89 18.63 -24.75
N GLY A 211 8.10 18.96 -24.29
CA GLY A 211 8.37 20.19 -23.53
C GLY A 211 8.92 19.91 -22.14
N HIS A 212 9.41 20.98 -21.52
CA HIS A 212 10.04 20.93 -20.21
C HIS A 212 9.24 21.80 -19.23
N TYR A 213 8.53 21.16 -18.29
CA TYR A 213 8.08 21.80 -17.05
C TYR A 213 9.13 21.70 -15.93
N GLY A 214 10.31 21.17 -16.26
CA GLY A 214 11.43 21.18 -15.34
C GLY A 214 11.99 22.60 -15.21
N GLY A 215 12.73 22.84 -14.15
CA GLY A 215 13.32 24.13 -13.85
C GLY A 215 14.05 23.98 -12.54
N VAL A 216 14.69 25.04 -12.08
CA VAL A 216 15.26 25.08 -10.73
C VAL A 216 14.13 24.75 -9.73
N GLY A 217 14.20 23.58 -9.08
CA GLY A 217 13.17 23.06 -8.17
C GLY A 217 12.19 22.01 -8.74
N SER A 218 12.32 21.60 -10.00
CA SER A 218 11.52 20.50 -10.55
C SER A 218 12.06 19.14 -10.12
N THR A 219 11.18 18.27 -9.63
CA THR A 219 11.61 16.95 -9.19
C THR A 219 12.09 16.13 -10.38
N GLY A 220 13.29 15.55 -10.31
CA GLY A 220 13.75 14.56 -11.28
C GLY A 220 12.89 13.27 -11.30
N CYS A 221 11.89 13.17 -10.41
CA CYS A 221 11.02 12.02 -10.21
C CYS A 221 9.88 11.87 -11.23
N TYR A 222 9.54 12.92 -12.00
CA TYR A 222 8.38 12.92 -12.90
C TYR A 222 8.73 13.51 -14.27
N LEU A 223 8.50 12.73 -15.33
CA LEU A 223 8.65 13.16 -16.74
C LEU A 223 7.28 13.33 -17.41
N TYR A 224 6.40 14.18 -16.86
CA TYR A 224 5.05 14.36 -17.41
C TYR A 224 4.86 15.72 -18.08
N TYR A 225 4.06 15.71 -19.14
CA TYR A 225 3.38 16.90 -19.63
C TYR A 225 1.99 16.98 -18.97
N LEU A 226 1.68 18.09 -18.29
CA LEU A 226 0.36 18.31 -17.68
C LEU A 226 -0.56 18.96 -18.70
N TYR A 227 -1.59 18.25 -19.16
CA TYR A 227 -2.71 18.86 -19.87
C TYR A 227 -3.76 19.27 -18.85
N ASP A 228 -4.03 20.57 -18.74
CA ASP A 228 -5.17 21.07 -18.00
C ASP A 228 -6.40 20.97 -18.92
N TYR A 229 -7.27 19.98 -18.66
CA TYR A 229 -8.61 19.90 -19.23
C TYR A 229 -9.65 20.08 -18.10
N PRO A 230 -9.91 21.31 -17.65
CA PRO A 230 -11.03 21.57 -16.77
C PRO A 230 -12.32 21.24 -17.54
N PRO A 231 -13.28 20.48 -16.99
CA PRO A 231 -13.38 19.98 -15.60
C PRO A 231 -13.25 18.45 -15.42
N TYR A 232 -12.67 17.68 -16.36
CA TYR A 232 -12.94 16.23 -16.41
C TYR A 232 -11.89 15.28 -15.83
N TYR A 233 -10.58 15.35 -16.11
CA TYR A 233 -9.58 14.44 -15.47
C TYR A 233 -8.15 14.99 -15.60
N PHE A 234 -7.24 14.58 -14.71
CA PHE A 234 -5.79 14.73 -14.92
C PHE A 234 -5.29 13.58 -15.80
N TYR A 235 -4.85 13.88 -17.03
CA TYR A 235 -4.16 12.91 -17.88
C TYR A 235 -2.64 13.11 -17.76
N TYR A 236 -1.93 12.08 -17.30
CA TYR A 236 -0.46 12.05 -17.26
C TYR A 236 0.05 11.36 -18.52
N TYR A 237 0.66 12.13 -19.44
CA TYR A 237 1.41 11.56 -20.55
C TYR A 237 2.91 11.67 -20.24
N ALA A 238 3.59 10.53 -20.13
CA ALA A 238 5.05 10.44 -20.11
C ALA A 238 5.54 10.09 -21.51
N TYR A 239 6.12 11.07 -22.20
CA TYR A 239 6.72 10.89 -23.52
C TYR A 239 8.22 11.17 -23.42
N GLY A 240 8.94 10.19 -22.91
CA GLY A 240 10.36 10.31 -22.61
C GLY A 240 10.91 9.12 -21.83
N GLU A 241 12.22 9.10 -21.65
CA GLU A 241 12.95 8.09 -20.90
C GLU A 241 13.86 8.77 -19.88
N ALA A 242 14.07 8.13 -18.72
CA ALA A 242 15.10 8.50 -17.76
C ALA A 242 15.96 7.29 -17.38
N GLU A 243 17.25 7.53 -17.24
CA GLU A 243 18.24 6.55 -16.79
C GLU A 243 19.05 7.12 -15.62
N ASP A 244 19.49 6.24 -14.71
CA ASP A 244 20.24 6.61 -13.51
C ASP A 244 21.65 6.00 -13.53
N TYR A 245 22.65 6.77 -13.13
CA TYR A 245 24.05 6.32 -13.04
C TYR A 245 24.64 6.64 -11.68
N VAL A 246 25.60 5.83 -11.25
CA VAL A 246 26.29 6.02 -9.96
C VAL A 246 27.45 7.00 -10.14
N ILE A 247 27.45 8.06 -9.35
CA ILE A 247 28.57 8.99 -9.21
C ILE A 247 29.23 8.73 -7.86
N ASP A 248 30.56 8.65 -7.82
CA ASP A 248 31.32 8.55 -6.58
C ASP A 248 32.22 9.78 -6.45
N PHE A 249 31.91 10.66 -5.50
CA PHE A 249 32.73 11.84 -5.20
C PHE A 249 33.93 11.44 -4.34
N GLN A 250 35.14 11.62 -4.87
CA GLN A 250 36.37 11.15 -4.24
C GLN A 250 37.33 12.31 -3.89
N PRO A 251 37.97 12.28 -2.71
CA PRO A 251 39.17 13.09 -2.45
C PRO A 251 40.32 12.72 -3.40
N ASP A 252 41.21 13.67 -3.66
CA ASP A 252 42.36 13.49 -4.56
C ASP A 252 43.64 13.16 -3.76
N ILE A 253 43.85 11.89 -3.35
CA ILE A 253 45.13 11.44 -2.75
C ILE A 253 46.15 11.26 -3.90
N GLU A 254 47.24 12.03 -3.88
CA GLU A 254 48.29 12.00 -4.92
C GLU A 254 49.40 10.99 -4.60
N ALA A 255 49.84 10.91 -3.34
CA ALA A 255 50.95 10.06 -2.92
C ALA A 255 50.88 9.74 -1.42
N THR A 256 51.43 8.61 -1.03
CA THR A 256 51.66 8.22 0.37
C THR A 256 53.09 7.74 0.53
N PHE A 257 53.63 7.84 1.74
CA PHE A 257 54.80 7.05 2.13
C PHE A 257 54.46 6.24 3.38
N PRO A 258 54.69 4.92 3.42
CA PRO A 258 55.15 4.08 2.30
C PRO A 258 54.18 4.06 1.11
N ALA A 259 54.72 3.89 -0.09
CA ALA A 259 53.98 3.75 -1.34
C ALA A 259 53.73 2.27 -1.69
N ASP A 260 52.86 2.03 -2.68
CA ASP A 260 52.58 0.66 -3.13
C ASP A 260 53.82 0.06 -3.81
N GLY A 261 54.24 -1.11 -3.34
CA GLY A 261 55.43 -1.82 -3.83
C GLY A 261 56.76 -1.38 -3.22
N ASP A 262 56.77 -0.45 -2.26
CA ASP A 262 58.00 -0.08 -1.56
C ASP A 262 58.61 -1.28 -0.82
N ILE A 263 59.94 -1.38 -0.83
CA ILE A 263 60.71 -2.36 -0.05
C ILE A 263 61.53 -1.59 0.97
N LEU A 264 61.13 -1.68 2.23
CA LEU A 264 61.81 -1.08 3.38
C LEU A 264 62.71 -2.13 4.03
N ARG A 265 63.85 -1.73 4.58
CA ARG A 265 64.74 -2.65 5.27
C ARG A 265 64.31 -2.80 6.73
N ALA A 266 64.32 -4.04 7.22
CA ALA A 266 64.07 -4.30 8.63
C ALA A 266 65.11 -3.58 9.51
N ASN A 267 64.68 -3.10 10.67
CA ASN A 267 65.46 -2.32 11.63
C ASN A 267 65.98 -0.94 11.18
N GLU A 268 65.71 -0.48 9.96
CA GLU A 268 65.96 0.91 9.53
C GLU A 268 64.83 1.84 10.00
N THR A 269 65.18 3.11 10.30
CA THR A 269 64.23 4.10 10.82
C THR A 269 63.87 5.11 9.73
N TYR A 270 62.57 5.19 9.42
CA TYR A 270 62.00 6.08 8.42
C TYR A 270 61.33 7.28 9.11
N ASP A 271 62.11 8.31 9.42
CA ASP A 271 61.66 9.48 10.20
C ASP A 271 61.90 10.83 9.52
N GLY A 272 62.37 10.82 8.27
CA GLY A 272 62.68 12.02 7.48
C GLY A 272 64.10 12.56 7.67
N SER A 273 65.03 11.78 8.21
CA SER A 273 66.45 12.17 8.38
C SER A 273 67.14 12.53 7.06
N ASP A 274 66.78 11.85 5.97
CA ASP A 274 67.27 12.10 4.62
C ASP A 274 66.25 11.62 3.56
N ALA A 275 66.59 11.78 2.28
CA ALA A 275 65.72 11.42 1.15
C ALA A 275 65.47 9.91 0.99
N ASN A 276 66.36 9.05 1.49
CA ASN A 276 66.22 7.59 1.46
C ASN A 276 65.47 7.04 2.69
N HIS A 277 65.25 7.87 3.70
CA HIS A 277 64.48 7.55 4.90
C HIS A 277 63.27 8.50 5.07
N PRO A 278 62.31 8.53 4.13
CA PRO A 278 61.18 9.45 4.21
C PRO A 278 60.35 9.19 5.47
N ARG A 279 59.71 10.23 6.00
CA ARG A 279 58.75 10.05 7.11
C ARG A 279 57.40 9.55 6.56
N PRO A 280 56.64 8.73 7.31
CA PRO A 280 55.23 8.48 7.02
C PRO A 280 54.46 9.76 6.70
N MET A 281 53.82 9.80 5.53
CA MET A 281 53.17 11.00 5.02
C MET A 281 52.05 10.71 4.02
N VAL A 282 51.19 11.71 3.82
CA VAL A 282 50.13 11.75 2.80
C VAL A 282 50.19 13.07 2.05
N ARG A 283 50.13 13.03 0.72
CA ARG A 283 50.03 14.20 -0.15
C ARG A 283 48.74 14.17 -0.98
N MET A 284 48.08 15.31 -1.06
CA MET A 284 46.81 15.50 -1.77
C MET A 284 46.98 16.38 -3.03
N GLY A 285 46.03 16.23 -3.94
CA GLY A 285 45.85 17.04 -5.16
C GLY A 285 45.73 18.53 -4.89
N SER A 286 45.13 18.89 -3.77
CA SER A 286 44.86 20.26 -3.36
C SER A 286 44.89 20.42 -1.83
N THR A 287 44.94 21.67 -1.37
CA THR A 287 44.85 21.99 0.06
C THR A 287 43.49 21.59 0.61
N GLN A 288 43.46 20.87 1.74
CA GLN A 288 42.22 20.32 2.29
C GLN A 288 41.36 21.38 3.01
N PRO A 289 40.02 21.30 2.89
CA PRO A 289 39.08 22.25 3.49
C PRO A 289 39.02 22.13 5.03
N SER A 290 38.38 23.11 5.67
CA SER A 290 38.15 23.10 7.12
C SER A 290 37.31 21.90 7.55
N GLY A 291 37.73 21.19 8.59
CA GLY A 291 37.07 19.99 9.11
C GLY A 291 37.55 18.68 8.49
N ALA A 292 38.57 18.71 7.62
CA ALA A 292 39.18 17.51 7.07
C ALA A 292 39.98 16.74 8.13
N ILE A 293 39.68 15.45 8.25
CA ILE A 293 40.25 14.49 9.18
C ILE A 293 41.05 13.44 8.40
N LEU A 294 42.32 13.30 8.72
CA LEU A 294 43.19 12.22 8.25
C LEU A 294 43.26 11.12 9.32
N ARG A 295 43.10 9.87 8.90
CA ARG A 295 43.48 8.68 9.67
C ARG A 295 44.59 7.96 8.91
N TYR A 296 45.65 7.58 9.62
CA TYR A 296 46.81 6.91 9.04
C TYR A 296 47.20 5.75 9.93
N ARG A 297 47.15 4.52 9.42
CA ARG A 297 47.60 3.34 10.16
C ARG A 297 48.24 2.31 9.26
N ILE A 298 49.30 1.67 9.75
CA ILE A 298 49.94 0.53 9.10
C ILE A 298 49.54 -0.70 9.89
N VAL A 299 49.05 -1.72 9.17
CA VAL A 299 48.77 -3.03 9.73
C VAL A 299 49.66 -4.09 9.12
N GLY A 300 49.91 -5.15 9.88
CA GLY A 300 50.67 -6.29 9.41
C GLY A 300 51.79 -6.71 10.36
N PRO A 301 52.70 -7.57 9.90
CA PRO A 301 52.75 -8.10 8.53
C PRO A 301 51.55 -9.02 8.24
N LYS A 302 51.09 -9.13 6.99
CA LYS A 302 50.02 -10.06 6.54
C LYS A 302 50.41 -11.49 6.89
N PRO A 303 49.48 -12.35 7.34
CA PRO A 303 48.01 -12.21 7.37
C PRO A 303 47.47 -11.31 8.49
N SER A 304 48.31 -10.93 9.46
CA SER A 304 47.86 -10.19 10.64
C SER A 304 47.28 -8.84 10.24
N THR A 305 46.22 -8.44 10.93
CA THR A 305 45.55 -7.14 10.73
C THR A 305 45.79 -6.18 11.89
N ASN A 306 46.69 -6.54 12.81
CA ASN A 306 47.05 -5.72 13.95
C ASN A 306 47.69 -4.40 13.51
N VAL A 307 47.28 -3.31 14.15
CA VAL A 307 47.83 -1.97 13.92
C VAL A 307 49.18 -1.86 14.61
N VAL A 308 50.25 -1.76 13.83
CA VAL A 308 51.63 -1.68 14.34
C VAL A 308 52.18 -0.26 14.38
N TYR A 309 51.56 0.65 13.61
CA TYR A 309 51.83 2.08 13.60
C TYR A 309 50.53 2.83 13.33
N GLU A 310 50.24 3.85 14.13
CA GLU A 310 49.06 4.71 13.98
C GLU A 310 49.47 6.18 14.20
N GLY A 311 49.21 7.01 13.19
CA GLY A 311 49.43 8.44 13.28
C GLY A 311 48.41 9.10 14.22
N LEU A 312 48.85 10.10 14.98
CA LEU A 312 48.04 10.83 15.93
C LEU A 312 48.11 12.33 15.68
N ASP A 313 47.03 13.03 16.00
CA ASP A 313 46.99 14.47 16.00
C ASP A 313 47.97 15.02 17.06
N PRO A 314 48.89 15.92 16.69
CA PRO A 314 49.92 16.40 17.60
C PRO A 314 49.34 17.18 18.77
N SER A 315 48.21 17.87 18.57
CA SER A 315 47.59 18.75 19.58
C SER A 315 46.70 18.00 20.57
N THR A 316 45.95 17.01 20.10
CA THR A 316 44.95 16.28 20.91
C THR A 316 45.37 14.85 21.25
N GLY A 317 46.28 14.24 20.50
CA GLY A 317 46.61 12.82 20.60
C GLY A 317 45.53 11.90 20.03
N SER A 318 44.54 12.44 19.30
CA SER A 318 43.47 11.67 18.63
C SER A 318 43.99 10.92 17.41
N ILE A 319 43.34 9.82 17.02
CA ILE A 319 43.56 9.16 15.72
C ILE A 319 42.99 9.96 14.54
N ASP A 320 42.12 10.94 14.84
CA ASP A 320 41.56 11.87 13.88
C ASP A 320 42.47 13.10 13.77
N ILE A 321 43.38 13.07 12.80
CA ILE A 321 44.38 14.11 12.56
C ILE A 321 43.75 15.28 11.81
N ASN A 322 43.81 16.49 12.35
CA ASN A 322 43.31 17.66 11.65
C ASN A 322 44.22 18.00 10.46
N MET A 323 43.69 17.83 9.25
CA MET A 323 44.39 18.07 7.99
C MET A 323 43.96 19.39 7.32
N SER A 324 43.10 20.18 7.96
CA SER A 324 42.60 21.45 7.44
C SER A 324 43.76 22.40 7.07
N GLY A 325 43.78 22.91 5.84
CA GLY A 325 44.81 23.83 5.37
C GLY A 325 46.12 23.17 4.92
N TYR A 326 46.25 21.83 5.00
CA TYR A 326 47.41 21.10 4.50
C TYR A 326 47.16 20.50 3.12
N ARG A 327 48.15 20.59 2.23
CA ARG A 327 48.22 19.80 0.98
C ARG A 327 49.02 18.51 1.17
N GLN A 328 50.07 18.56 1.99
CA GLN A 328 50.85 17.41 2.42
C GLN A 328 50.89 17.40 3.95
N TYR A 329 50.66 16.24 4.55
CA TYR A 329 50.75 16.05 5.99
C TYR A 329 51.78 14.96 6.29
N ASN A 330 52.89 15.35 6.90
CA ASN A 330 53.89 14.43 7.44
C ASN A 330 53.46 14.10 8.87
N ILE A 331 53.38 12.81 9.23
CA ILE A 331 52.91 12.41 10.56
C ILE A 331 53.86 12.97 11.63
N GLN A 332 53.31 13.75 12.55
CA GLN A 332 54.10 14.48 13.56
C GLN A 332 54.13 13.78 14.92
N ARG A 333 53.13 12.92 15.17
CA ARG A 333 53.00 12.10 16.37
C ARG A 333 52.43 10.74 15.97
N ALA A 334 52.90 9.67 16.59
CA ALA A 334 52.41 8.32 16.31
C ALA A 334 52.45 7.45 17.56
N ARG A 335 51.69 6.34 17.54
CA ARG A 335 51.75 5.25 18.53
C ARG A 335 51.82 3.90 17.82
N GLY A 336 52.10 2.86 18.58
CA GLY A 336 52.21 1.49 18.08
C GLY A 336 53.61 0.93 18.27
N THR A 337 53.73 -0.39 18.16
CA THR A 337 54.97 -1.13 18.44
C THR A 337 56.14 -0.68 17.56
N PHE A 338 55.87 -0.18 16.35
CA PHE A 338 56.89 0.25 15.38
C PHE A 338 56.94 1.77 15.18
N ALA A 339 56.28 2.55 16.04
CA ALA A 339 56.40 4.00 16.07
C ALA A 339 57.63 4.43 16.89
N THR A 340 58.47 5.29 16.32
CA THR A 340 59.61 5.88 17.04
C THR A 340 59.19 7.15 17.79
N SER A 341 60.05 7.63 18.68
CA SER A 341 59.82 8.87 19.45
C SER A 341 59.67 10.12 18.58
N ASN A 342 60.22 10.12 17.36
CA ASN A 342 60.11 11.20 16.37
C ASN A 342 58.97 10.97 15.34
N ALA A 343 58.00 10.12 15.68
CA ALA A 343 56.90 9.69 14.80
C ALA A 343 57.33 8.99 13.50
N GLY A 344 58.57 8.49 13.44
CA GLY A 344 59.04 7.67 12.34
C GLY A 344 58.54 6.22 12.44
N PHE A 345 58.70 5.47 11.34
CA PHE A 345 58.38 4.04 11.28
C PHE A 345 59.67 3.21 11.32
N ARG A 346 59.74 2.24 12.25
CA ARG A 346 60.85 1.28 12.34
C ARG A 346 60.29 -0.09 12.70
N SER A 347 60.16 -0.96 11.71
CA SER A 347 59.75 -2.35 11.95
C SER A 347 60.98 -3.23 12.19
N ASN A 348 60.90 -4.08 13.21
CA ASN A 348 61.84 -5.17 13.44
C ASN A 348 61.27 -6.54 13.04
N ARG A 349 60.17 -6.55 12.26
CA ARG A 349 59.50 -7.76 11.76
C ARG A 349 59.41 -7.74 10.25
N GLY A 350 59.94 -8.77 9.61
CA GLY A 350 59.86 -8.97 8.16
C GLY A 350 58.45 -9.33 7.70
N GLY A 351 58.08 -8.93 6.48
CA GLY A 351 56.82 -9.31 5.84
C GLY A 351 56.12 -8.20 5.06
N GLU A 352 55.03 -8.56 4.39
CA GLU A 352 54.18 -7.62 3.64
C GLU A 352 53.23 -6.87 4.59
N TYR A 353 53.34 -5.55 4.66
CA TYR A 353 52.46 -4.67 5.42
C TYR A 353 51.43 -4.02 4.52
N LYS A 354 50.34 -3.53 5.12
CA LYS A 354 49.33 -2.75 4.43
C LYS A 354 49.11 -1.44 5.14
N LEU A 355 49.33 -0.35 4.43
CA LEU A 355 48.95 0.97 4.88
C LEU A 355 47.44 1.13 4.67
N TYR A 356 46.78 1.79 5.62
CA TYR A 356 45.41 2.29 5.51
C TYR A 356 45.46 3.79 5.79
N VAL A 357 45.31 4.57 4.73
CA VAL A 357 45.10 6.01 4.82
C VAL A 357 43.65 6.29 4.54
N SER A 358 43.01 7.08 5.38
CA SER A 358 41.70 7.62 5.11
C SER A 358 41.68 9.13 5.32
N VAL A 359 41.22 9.89 4.33
CA VAL A 359 41.03 11.35 4.46
C VAL A 359 39.53 11.62 4.29
N GLY A 360 38.88 12.07 5.35
CA GLY A 360 37.42 12.26 5.43
C GLY A 360 37.01 13.31 6.45
N GLY A 361 35.78 13.20 6.96
CA GLY A 361 35.15 14.17 7.86
C GLY A 361 33.76 13.67 8.24
N THR A 362 32.72 14.47 8.03
CA THR A 362 31.31 14.08 8.22
C THR A 362 30.76 13.08 7.18
N ALA A 363 31.59 12.55 6.27
CA ALA A 363 31.21 11.62 5.20
C ALA A 363 32.32 10.58 4.91
N PRO A 364 32.03 9.50 4.15
CA PRO A 364 32.96 8.37 3.95
C PRO A 364 34.30 8.80 3.36
N PRO A 365 35.43 8.44 3.97
CA PRO A 365 36.74 8.97 3.59
C PRO A 365 37.23 8.46 2.21
N ALA A 366 38.11 9.23 1.54
CA ALA A 366 38.99 8.63 0.53
C ALA A 366 39.88 7.63 1.24
N GLU A 367 40.01 6.44 0.69
CA GLU A 367 40.91 5.43 1.21
C GLU A 367 42.00 5.12 0.20
N ALA A 368 43.25 5.13 0.66
CA ALA A 368 44.37 4.52 -0.04
C ALA A 368 44.88 3.36 0.81
N SER A 369 45.08 2.20 0.20
CA SER A 369 45.56 1.02 0.91
C SER A 369 46.77 0.34 0.26
N PRO A 370 47.90 1.05 0.10
CA PRO A 370 49.08 0.49 -0.56
C PRO A 370 49.68 -0.63 0.30
N SER A 371 50.23 -1.65 -0.37
CA SER A 371 50.98 -2.72 0.27
C SER A 371 52.48 -2.49 0.03
N PHE A 372 53.29 -2.72 1.06
CA PHE A 372 54.74 -2.58 0.99
C PHE A 372 55.39 -3.68 1.81
N THR A 373 56.65 -3.99 1.55
CA THR A 373 57.36 -5.08 2.23
C THR A 373 58.43 -4.51 3.15
N VAL A 374 58.50 -5.01 4.38
CA VAL A 374 59.71 -4.85 5.21
C VAL A 374 60.52 -6.12 5.04
N ALA A 375 61.74 -6.02 4.54
CA ALA A 375 62.58 -7.15 4.19
C ALA A 375 63.81 -7.28 5.10
N TRP A 376 64.08 -8.50 5.53
CA TRP A 376 65.40 -8.96 5.99
C TRP A 376 66.26 -9.40 4.79
N ASP A 377 67.52 -9.79 5.00
CA ASP A 377 68.36 -10.26 3.89
C ASP A 377 67.87 -11.63 3.37
N ASN A 378 67.52 -12.56 4.25
CA ASN A 378 66.91 -13.86 3.93
C ASN A 378 65.70 -14.13 4.86
N ASP A 379 64.52 -14.36 4.27
CA ASP A 379 63.25 -14.52 5.01
C ASP A 379 62.19 -15.15 4.06
N ILE A 380 61.51 -16.21 4.49
CA ILE A 380 60.31 -16.76 3.85
C ILE A 380 59.09 -16.56 4.76
N SER A 381 57.89 -16.45 4.20
CA SER A 381 56.68 -16.32 5.03
C SER A 381 55.47 -17.05 4.47
N VAL A 382 54.55 -17.41 5.38
CA VAL A 382 53.20 -17.87 5.04
C VAL A 382 52.27 -16.67 4.99
N THR A 383 51.68 -16.42 3.81
CA THR A 383 50.92 -15.19 3.55
C THR A 383 49.41 -15.38 3.41
N GLY A 384 48.94 -16.62 3.21
CA GLY A 384 47.51 -16.89 3.15
C GLY A 384 47.12 -18.33 2.85
N VAL A 385 45.81 -18.57 2.91
CA VAL A 385 45.16 -19.85 2.56
C VAL A 385 44.34 -19.66 1.28
N VAL A 386 44.64 -20.45 0.25
CA VAL A 386 43.85 -20.49 -0.98
C VAL A 386 42.67 -21.44 -0.82
N SER A 387 42.87 -22.59 -0.18
CA SER A 387 41.82 -23.59 0.12
C SER A 387 42.19 -24.40 1.37
N PRO A 388 41.23 -24.80 2.23
CA PRO A 388 39.79 -24.48 2.22
C PRO A 388 39.46 -23.00 2.33
N LYS A 389 38.28 -22.59 1.87
CA LYS A 389 37.71 -21.26 2.02
C LYS A 389 37.04 -21.14 3.38
N THR A 390 37.19 -19.99 4.01
CA THR A 390 36.62 -19.75 5.34
C THR A 390 35.09 -19.73 5.37
N ASN A 391 34.54 -20.19 6.50
CA ASN A 391 33.13 -20.02 6.87
C ASN A 391 32.83 -18.64 7.48
N GLY A 392 33.85 -17.78 7.64
CA GLY A 392 33.71 -16.40 8.07
C GLY A 392 33.34 -15.44 6.92
N ALA A 393 33.05 -14.19 7.31
CA ALA A 393 32.83 -13.11 6.36
C ALA A 393 34.08 -12.89 5.47
N PRO A 394 33.91 -12.55 4.18
CA PRO A 394 32.65 -12.25 3.49
C PRO A 394 32.04 -13.45 2.73
N ARG A 395 32.68 -14.63 2.74
CA ARG A 395 32.31 -15.73 1.83
C ARG A 395 31.38 -16.79 2.45
N PHE A 396 31.39 -16.97 3.78
CA PHE A 396 30.51 -17.91 4.49
C PHE A 396 30.43 -19.31 3.85
N MET A 397 31.56 -19.81 3.34
CA MET A 397 31.59 -21.06 2.59
C MET A 397 31.38 -22.25 3.53
N LYS A 398 30.58 -23.21 3.07
CA LYS A 398 30.39 -24.50 3.72
C LYS A 398 30.75 -25.63 2.76
N TYR A 399 31.36 -26.68 3.28
CA TYR A 399 31.70 -27.87 2.53
C TYR A 399 30.75 -29.02 2.88
N LEU A 400 30.40 -29.83 1.88
CA LEU A 400 29.56 -31.00 2.12
C LEU A 400 30.39 -32.08 2.83
N ARG A 401 29.80 -32.74 3.84
CA ARG A 401 30.44 -33.91 4.48
C ARG A 401 30.86 -34.96 3.45
N GLY A 402 32.05 -35.52 3.61
CA GLY A 402 32.63 -36.51 2.68
C GLY A 402 33.17 -35.92 1.37
N GLN A 403 32.96 -34.63 1.09
CA GLN A 403 33.56 -33.97 -0.06
C GLN A 403 35.08 -33.88 0.09
N THR A 404 35.79 -34.12 -1.01
CA THR A 404 37.24 -33.90 -1.08
C THR A 404 37.54 -32.41 -1.18
N ILE A 405 38.30 -31.90 -0.22
CA ILE A 405 38.70 -30.50 -0.07
C ILE A 405 40.19 -30.38 -0.40
N ARG A 406 40.55 -29.44 -1.29
CA ARG A 406 41.95 -29.12 -1.57
C ARG A 406 42.55 -28.32 -0.41
N VAL A 407 43.81 -28.57 -0.06
CA VAL A 407 44.54 -27.83 0.96
C VAL A 407 45.70 -27.10 0.27
N ILE A 408 45.66 -25.77 0.24
CA ILE A 408 46.60 -24.95 -0.53
C ILE A 408 46.96 -23.71 0.28
N GLY A 409 48.26 -23.52 0.51
CA GLY A 409 48.84 -22.35 1.17
C GLY A 409 49.63 -21.47 0.19
N THR A 410 49.68 -20.17 0.46
CA THR A 410 50.51 -19.21 -0.28
C THR A 410 51.72 -18.83 0.55
N PHE A 411 52.92 -19.03 -0.02
CA PHE A 411 54.21 -18.74 0.58
C PHE A 411 54.90 -17.63 -0.21
N GLN A 412 55.63 -16.73 0.45
CA GLN A 412 56.26 -15.57 -0.18
C GLN A 412 57.71 -15.44 0.27
N ASN A 413 58.62 -15.15 -0.67
CA ASN A 413 59.94 -14.66 -0.32
C ASN A 413 59.84 -13.21 0.16
N THR A 414 60.03 -13.01 1.46
CA THR A 414 59.96 -11.71 2.14
C THR A 414 61.35 -11.10 2.39
N GLY A 415 62.42 -11.85 2.11
CA GLY A 415 63.81 -11.37 2.12
C GLY A 415 64.25 -10.69 0.82
N LEU A 416 65.43 -10.06 0.87
CA LEU A 416 66.06 -9.40 -0.29
C LEU A 416 66.76 -10.41 -1.22
N ASN A 417 67.31 -11.48 -0.67
CA ASN A 417 67.99 -12.53 -1.43
C ASN A 417 66.99 -13.53 -2.01
N THR A 418 67.40 -14.23 -3.08
CA THR A 418 66.57 -15.24 -3.73
C THR A 418 66.45 -16.50 -2.86
N VAL A 419 65.22 -17.00 -2.67
CA VAL A 419 64.95 -18.28 -1.99
C VAL A 419 64.93 -19.42 -3.01
N THR A 420 65.70 -20.48 -2.75
CA THR A 420 65.79 -21.64 -3.64
C THR A 420 65.29 -22.95 -3.02
N ASP A 421 65.17 -23.04 -1.69
CA ASP A 421 64.81 -24.28 -0.98
C ASP A 421 64.10 -24.00 0.36
N PHE A 422 62.92 -24.61 0.60
CA PHE A 422 62.19 -24.59 1.88
C PHE A 422 61.16 -25.74 2.04
N TYR A 423 60.78 -26.08 3.28
CA TYR A 423 59.67 -26.98 3.59
C TYR A 423 58.40 -26.23 3.96
N ALA A 424 57.24 -26.73 3.52
CA ALA A 424 55.92 -26.23 3.89
C ALA A 424 55.11 -27.33 4.60
N TYR A 425 54.39 -26.98 5.67
CA TYR A 425 53.57 -27.89 6.48
C TYR A 425 52.12 -27.41 6.55
N ALA A 426 51.18 -28.35 6.62
CA ALA A 426 49.76 -28.08 6.82
C ALA A 426 49.12 -29.04 7.82
N ARG A 427 48.44 -28.50 8.84
CA ARG A 427 47.75 -29.25 9.91
C ARG A 427 46.27 -28.84 10.02
N ILE A 428 45.35 -29.80 10.14
CA ILE A 428 43.92 -29.52 10.36
C ILE A 428 43.47 -30.15 11.68
N VAL A 429 42.81 -29.34 12.50
CA VAL A 429 42.21 -29.74 13.78
C VAL A 429 40.69 -29.78 13.64
N ASP A 430 40.08 -30.85 14.13
CA ASP A 430 38.64 -31.07 14.09
C ASP A 430 37.87 -30.25 15.14
N PRO A 431 36.52 -30.23 15.10
CA PRO A 431 35.72 -29.49 16.07
C PRO A 431 35.91 -29.95 17.53
N ASN A 432 36.46 -31.14 17.76
CA ASN A 432 36.73 -31.70 19.09
C ASN A 432 38.16 -31.38 19.59
N GLY A 433 38.96 -30.66 18.79
CA GLY A 433 40.34 -30.31 19.14
C GLY A 433 41.39 -31.37 18.77
N THR A 434 41.05 -32.37 17.95
CA THR A 434 41.97 -33.44 17.51
C THR A 434 42.60 -33.10 16.17
N GLU A 435 43.93 -33.26 16.02
CA GLU A 435 44.60 -33.16 14.73
C GLU A 435 44.23 -34.35 13.84
N VAL A 436 43.61 -34.06 12.69
CA VAL A 436 43.09 -35.06 11.74
C VAL A 436 43.79 -35.03 10.38
N TYR A 437 44.70 -34.08 10.18
CA TYR A 437 45.47 -33.93 8.95
C TYR A 437 46.82 -33.29 9.28
N ASN A 438 47.90 -33.83 8.74
CA ASN A 438 49.26 -33.30 8.89
C ASN A 438 50.10 -33.73 7.67
N ARG A 439 50.49 -32.78 6.82
CA ARG A 439 51.20 -33.05 5.55
C ARG A 439 52.30 -32.02 5.30
N THR A 440 53.30 -32.44 4.52
CA THR A 440 54.47 -31.62 4.17
C THR A 440 54.69 -31.61 2.65
N VAL A 441 55.12 -30.48 2.11
CA VAL A 441 55.56 -30.31 0.72
C VAL A 441 56.96 -29.67 0.74
N HIS A 442 57.88 -30.21 -0.06
CA HIS A 442 59.24 -29.69 -0.20
C HIS A 442 59.36 -28.87 -1.48
N PHE A 443 59.71 -27.58 -1.36
CA PHE A 443 60.00 -26.70 -2.47
C PHE A 443 61.52 -26.64 -2.67
N ASP A 444 62.00 -27.15 -3.81
CA ASP A 444 63.42 -27.16 -4.16
C ASP A 444 63.59 -26.75 -5.62
N ALA A 445 63.89 -25.48 -5.85
CA ALA A 445 64.07 -24.91 -7.19
C ALA A 445 65.42 -25.28 -7.84
N ASN A 446 66.37 -25.81 -7.06
CA ASN A 446 67.67 -26.23 -7.57
C ASN A 446 67.60 -27.63 -8.19
N ASN A 447 66.79 -28.53 -7.64
CA ASN A 447 66.70 -29.93 -8.08
C ASN A 447 65.35 -30.31 -8.72
N ASN A 448 64.31 -29.48 -8.61
CA ASN A 448 62.99 -29.76 -9.18
C ASN A 448 62.61 -28.72 -10.26
N PRO A 449 62.55 -29.10 -11.56
CA PRO A 449 62.24 -28.16 -12.64
C PRO A 449 60.80 -27.63 -12.61
N ARG A 450 59.95 -28.11 -11.68
CA ARG A 450 58.61 -27.57 -11.44
C ARG A 450 58.64 -26.23 -10.71
N TYR A 451 59.75 -25.90 -10.06
CA TYR A 451 59.91 -24.70 -9.25
C TYR A 451 60.97 -23.79 -9.83
N SER A 452 60.70 -22.49 -9.82
CA SER A 452 61.67 -21.44 -10.14
C SER A 452 62.08 -20.74 -8.85
N PRO A 453 63.35 -20.33 -8.69
CA PRO A 453 63.79 -19.58 -7.51
C PRO A 453 62.91 -18.35 -7.24
N LEU A 454 62.46 -18.18 -6.00
CA LEU A 454 61.59 -17.08 -5.62
C LEU A 454 62.43 -15.82 -5.43
N GLN A 455 62.25 -14.84 -6.31
CA GLN A 455 62.82 -13.50 -6.13
C GLN A 455 62.13 -12.75 -4.99
N SER A 456 62.75 -11.69 -4.48
CA SER A 456 62.17 -10.86 -3.42
C SER A 456 60.76 -10.40 -3.80
N GLY A 457 59.82 -10.61 -2.88
CA GLY A 457 58.40 -10.30 -3.06
C GLY A 457 57.59 -11.33 -3.86
N GLN A 458 58.21 -12.32 -4.51
CA GLN A 458 57.48 -13.34 -5.27
C GLN A 458 56.77 -14.36 -4.38
N LYS A 459 55.60 -14.84 -4.86
CA LYS A 459 54.73 -15.78 -4.17
C LYS A 459 54.63 -17.11 -4.92
N VAL A 460 54.43 -18.18 -4.18
CA VAL A 460 54.09 -19.50 -4.72
C VAL A 460 52.92 -20.10 -3.93
N ASP A 461 51.99 -20.73 -4.66
CA ASP A 461 50.94 -21.54 -4.05
C ASP A 461 51.38 -23.01 -4.06
N LEU A 462 51.45 -23.62 -2.87
CA LEU A 462 51.78 -25.04 -2.72
C LEU A 462 50.52 -25.83 -2.35
N GLU A 463 50.23 -26.85 -3.15
CA GLU A 463 49.12 -27.76 -2.93
C GLU A 463 49.58 -28.99 -2.13
N PHE A 464 48.92 -29.22 -1.00
CA PHE A 464 49.09 -30.40 -0.17
C PHE A 464 48.09 -31.51 -0.59
N PRO A 465 48.28 -32.76 -0.15
CA PRO A 465 47.30 -33.82 -0.36
C PRO A 465 45.88 -33.42 0.07
N THR A 466 44.83 -33.89 -0.60
CA THR A 466 43.47 -33.46 -0.27
C THR A 466 43.01 -33.95 1.12
N PHE A 467 42.04 -33.23 1.70
CA PHE A 467 41.40 -33.54 2.98
C PHE A 467 39.93 -33.92 2.75
N SER A 468 39.42 -34.94 3.44
CA SER A 468 37.99 -35.27 3.47
C SER A 468 37.61 -35.85 4.83
N THR A 469 36.38 -35.59 5.28
CA THR A 469 35.88 -36.09 6.58
C THR A 469 34.35 -36.16 6.57
N ASN A 470 33.81 -37.06 7.41
CA ASN A 470 32.37 -37.22 7.63
C ASN A 470 31.85 -36.46 8.86
N THR A 471 32.74 -35.93 9.69
CA THR A 471 32.38 -35.19 10.91
C THR A 471 32.00 -33.77 10.52
N VAL A 472 30.79 -33.36 10.90
CA VAL A 472 30.27 -31.99 10.67
C VAL A 472 30.73 -31.06 11.79
N GLY A 473 30.90 -29.78 11.46
CA GLY A 473 31.30 -28.75 12.41
C GLY A 473 32.36 -27.80 11.84
N ILE A 474 32.92 -26.98 12.73
CA ILE A 474 33.93 -25.98 12.39
C ILE A 474 35.32 -26.54 12.63
N TYR A 475 36.13 -26.58 11.59
CA TYR A 475 37.53 -27.04 11.57
C TYR A 475 38.50 -25.87 11.62
N LYS A 476 39.73 -26.11 12.10
CA LYS A 476 40.83 -25.14 12.14
C LYS A 476 41.99 -25.61 11.27
N LEU A 477 42.61 -24.69 10.51
CA LEU A 477 43.78 -24.96 9.67
C LEU A 477 45.00 -24.17 10.18
N TYR A 478 46.13 -24.86 10.25
CA TYR A 478 47.45 -24.30 10.53
C TYR A 478 48.38 -24.58 9.34
N LEU A 479 49.17 -23.60 8.94
CA LEU A 479 50.21 -23.68 7.91
C LEU A 479 51.53 -23.16 8.48
N ASP A 480 52.62 -23.83 8.18
CA ASP A 480 53.97 -23.48 8.66
C ASP A 480 55.00 -23.59 7.50
N CYS A 481 56.10 -22.83 7.51
CA CYS A 481 57.25 -23.03 6.62
C CYS A 481 58.61 -23.03 7.33
N ASP A 482 59.64 -23.56 6.66
CA ASP A 482 61.01 -23.68 7.17
C ASP A 482 62.04 -23.50 6.04
N LEU A 483 62.75 -22.36 6.01
CA LEU A 483 63.73 -21.99 4.99
C LEU A 483 65.00 -22.85 5.06
N GLN A 484 65.38 -23.48 3.95
CA GLN A 484 66.57 -24.34 3.88
C GLN A 484 67.73 -23.68 3.11
N SER A 485 67.44 -22.79 2.16
CA SER A 485 68.48 -22.17 1.34
C SER A 485 69.37 -21.13 2.04
N ALA A 486 68.96 -20.66 3.23
CA ALA A 486 69.69 -19.73 4.08
C ALA A 486 69.20 -19.83 5.52
N VAL A 487 69.82 -19.08 6.44
CA VAL A 487 69.26 -18.90 7.79
C VAL A 487 68.07 -17.96 7.69
N ASP A 488 66.88 -18.43 8.06
CA ASP A 488 65.73 -17.55 8.20
C ASP A 488 65.97 -16.56 9.34
N GLN A 489 65.77 -15.29 9.06
CA GLN A 489 65.99 -14.21 10.01
C GLN A 489 64.69 -13.83 10.77
N GLU A 490 63.54 -14.44 10.46
CA GLU A 490 62.24 -14.12 11.06
C GLU A 490 61.26 -15.31 11.20
N ASP A 491 61.40 -16.11 12.27
CA ASP A 491 60.48 -17.24 12.59
C ASP A 491 59.00 -16.83 12.80
N TYR A 492 58.68 -15.56 13.10
CA TYR A 492 57.30 -15.15 13.37
C TYR A 492 56.38 -15.23 12.15
N ASN A 493 56.92 -14.96 10.95
CA ASN A 493 56.12 -14.87 9.73
C ASN A 493 56.02 -16.22 8.99
N ASP A 494 56.69 -17.26 9.50
CA ASP A 494 56.66 -18.65 9.06
C ASP A 494 55.39 -19.42 9.44
N HIS A 495 54.53 -18.84 10.30
CA HIS A 495 53.34 -19.50 10.82
C HIS A 495 52.02 -18.82 10.40
N LEU A 496 50.96 -19.60 10.21
CA LEU A 496 49.59 -19.13 10.00
C LEU A 496 48.58 -20.10 10.64
N PRO A 497 47.68 -19.67 11.56
CA PRO A 497 47.66 -18.37 12.23
C PRO A 497 48.95 -18.10 13.01
N ARG A 498 49.35 -16.83 13.09
CA ARG A 498 50.51 -16.40 13.88
C ARG A 498 50.18 -16.37 15.37
N GLN A 499 51.21 -16.29 16.20
CA GLN A 499 51.04 -16.13 17.64
C GLN A 499 50.16 -14.89 17.95
N GLY A 500 48.95 -15.13 18.46
CA GLY A 500 47.97 -14.09 18.82
C GLY A 500 46.91 -13.78 17.75
N ASP A 501 47.04 -14.33 16.52
CA ASP A 501 46.00 -14.22 15.49
C ASP A 501 44.86 -15.24 15.74
N PRO A 502 43.60 -14.95 15.33
CA PRO A 502 42.51 -15.91 15.42
C PRO A 502 42.74 -17.10 14.49
N ASP A 503 42.26 -18.28 14.90
CA ASP A 503 42.35 -19.49 14.08
C ASP A 503 41.69 -19.32 12.70
N TYR A 504 42.30 -19.88 11.65
CA TYR A 504 41.67 -19.96 10.34
C TYR A 504 40.61 -21.08 10.36
N THR A 505 39.33 -20.72 10.25
CA THR A 505 38.23 -21.70 10.33
C THR A 505 37.52 -21.93 9.00
N PHE A 506 37.06 -23.16 8.79
CA PHE A 506 36.13 -23.56 7.71
C PHE A 506 35.08 -24.54 8.25
N GLU A 507 33.93 -24.64 7.59
CA GLU A 507 32.78 -25.43 8.08
C GLU A 507 32.44 -26.58 7.16
N ILE A 508 32.17 -27.74 7.76
CA ILE A 508 31.61 -28.92 7.10
C ILE A 508 30.19 -29.12 7.62
N ALA A 509 29.21 -29.17 6.71
CA ALA A 509 27.79 -29.24 7.04
C ALA A 509 27.08 -30.37 6.25
N TYR A 510 25.83 -30.61 6.61
CA TYR A 510 24.94 -31.50 5.87
C TYR A 510 24.46 -30.85 4.56
N GLU A 511 24.06 -31.68 3.60
CA GLU A 511 23.51 -31.19 2.33
C GLU A 511 22.25 -30.35 2.56
N PHE A 512 21.31 -30.91 3.30
CA PHE A 512 20.09 -30.26 3.76
C PHE A 512 20.04 -30.25 5.29
N GLN A 513 19.79 -29.07 5.85
CA GLN A 513 19.44 -28.88 7.25
C GLN A 513 18.58 -27.63 7.35
N VAL A 514 17.33 -27.76 7.77
CA VAL A 514 16.39 -26.66 7.94
C VAL A 514 15.98 -26.59 9.41
N LYS A 515 15.63 -25.39 9.87
CA LYS A 515 15.13 -25.23 11.23
C LYS A 515 13.96 -24.27 11.28
N ALA A 516 13.06 -24.53 12.22
CA ALA A 516 12.00 -23.61 12.59
C ALA A 516 12.62 -22.52 13.48
N ASN A 517 12.88 -21.32 12.93
CA ASN A 517 13.67 -20.31 13.62
C ASN A 517 12.85 -19.56 14.68
N ARG A 518 11.67 -19.06 14.32
CA ARG A 518 10.71 -18.42 15.26
C ARG A 518 9.31 -18.29 14.67
N VAL A 519 8.31 -18.26 15.54
CA VAL A 519 6.97 -17.76 15.18
C VAL A 519 7.04 -16.23 15.13
N VAL A 520 6.77 -15.65 13.96
CA VAL A 520 6.76 -14.19 13.75
C VAL A 520 5.42 -13.61 14.17
N LYS A 521 4.33 -14.33 13.89
CA LYS A 521 2.95 -13.96 14.20
C LYS A 521 2.15 -15.19 14.63
N PRO A 522 1.59 -15.26 15.86
CA PRO A 522 1.78 -14.29 16.94
C PRO A 522 3.15 -14.44 17.64
N PRO A 523 3.90 -13.35 17.89
CA PRO A 523 5.10 -13.42 18.71
C PRO A 523 4.74 -13.66 20.19
N LEU A 524 5.77 -13.95 20.99
CA LEU A 524 5.61 -14.24 22.41
C LEU A 524 4.89 -13.10 23.14
N ASN A 525 3.87 -13.45 23.92
CA ASN A 525 3.00 -12.58 24.72
C ASN A 525 2.10 -11.63 23.91
N GLU A 526 1.90 -11.84 22.61
CA GLU A 526 0.92 -11.05 21.86
C GLU A 526 -0.50 -11.24 22.42
N GLN A 527 -1.31 -10.18 22.36
CA GLN A 527 -2.74 -10.22 22.68
C GLN A 527 -3.56 -10.08 21.40
N LEU A 528 -4.24 -11.15 21.03
CA LEU A 528 -5.18 -11.18 19.92
C LEU A 528 -6.60 -10.90 20.41
N ILE A 529 -7.51 -10.59 19.47
CA ILE A 529 -8.92 -10.33 19.75
C ILE A 529 -9.77 -11.51 19.27
N GLY A 530 -10.65 -12.00 20.13
CA GLY A 530 -11.58 -13.08 19.80
C GLY A 530 -12.47 -12.75 18.60
N ASN A 531 -12.67 -13.73 17.74
CA ASN A 531 -13.43 -13.67 16.49
C ASN A 531 -12.89 -12.68 15.44
N ARG A 532 -11.77 -12.00 15.71
CA ARG A 532 -11.06 -11.20 14.70
C ARG A 532 -10.16 -12.12 13.88
N PRO A 533 -10.23 -12.11 12.54
CA PRO A 533 -9.28 -12.87 11.73
C PRO A 533 -7.85 -12.43 12.03
N TYR A 534 -6.92 -13.36 11.87
CA TYR A 534 -5.49 -13.16 12.07
C TYR A 534 -4.73 -14.04 11.08
N ILE A 535 -3.69 -13.52 10.42
CA ILE A 535 -2.83 -14.29 9.50
C ILE A 535 -1.53 -14.60 10.25
N PRO A 536 -1.34 -15.86 10.72
CA PRO A 536 -0.11 -16.25 11.37
C PRO A 536 1.06 -16.31 10.38
N ALA A 537 2.28 -16.15 10.89
CA ALA A 537 3.49 -16.17 10.10
C ALA A 537 4.67 -16.78 10.85
N GLY A 538 5.55 -17.44 10.12
CA GLY A 538 6.68 -18.18 10.65
C GLY A 538 7.97 -17.92 9.88
N GLU A 539 9.11 -17.92 10.57
CA GLU A 539 10.43 -17.79 9.97
C GLU A 539 11.19 -19.12 10.03
N PHE A 540 11.70 -19.56 8.88
CA PHE A 540 12.48 -20.78 8.71
C PHE A 540 13.89 -20.43 8.25
N LYS A 541 14.88 -21.25 8.64
CA LYS A 541 16.30 -21.00 8.34
C LYS A 541 16.98 -22.24 7.77
N ASN A 542 17.80 -22.06 6.74
CA ASN A 542 18.61 -23.11 6.12
C ASN A 542 20.04 -23.10 6.69
N MET A 543 20.44 -24.21 7.31
CA MET A 543 21.75 -24.45 7.90
C MET A 543 22.64 -25.33 7.01
N GLY A 544 22.09 -25.96 5.97
CA GLY A 544 22.78 -26.85 5.04
C GLY A 544 23.61 -26.12 3.97
N VAL A 545 24.24 -26.91 3.09
CA VAL A 545 25.05 -26.41 1.97
C VAL A 545 24.19 -26.10 0.74
N SER A 546 23.17 -26.91 0.48
CA SER A 546 22.27 -26.79 -0.67
C SER A 546 21.09 -25.87 -0.38
N VAL A 547 20.44 -25.36 -1.44
CA VAL A 547 19.16 -24.63 -1.32
C VAL A 547 18.10 -25.62 -0.85
N ALA A 548 17.40 -25.30 0.24
CA ALA A 548 16.31 -26.12 0.74
C ALA A 548 14.99 -25.69 0.09
N SER A 549 14.36 -26.62 -0.64
CA SER A 549 13.20 -26.33 -1.46
C SER A 549 12.08 -27.37 -1.30
N ASP A 550 10.84 -26.96 -1.60
CA ASP A 550 9.64 -27.79 -1.66
C ASP A 550 9.40 -28.72 -0.45
N PHE A 551 9.67 -28.23 0.76
CA PHE A 551 9.41 -28.98 1.99
C PHE A 551 8.22 -28.40 2.77
N PRO A 552 7.42 -29.26 3.43
CA PRO A 552 6.28 -28.82 4.22
C PRO A 552 6.71 -28.17 5.52
N VAL A 553 6.01 -27.09 5.86
CA VAL A 553 6.04 -26.47 7.17
C VAL A 553 4.63 -26.36 7.72
N THR A 554 4.48 -26.63 9.01
CA THR A 554 3.17 -26.66 9.67
C THR A 554 3.16 -25.72 10.86
N LEU A 555 2.06 -24.98 10.99
CA LEU A 555 1.71 -24.25 12.21
C LEU A 555 0.44 -24.86 12.80
N ALA A 556 0.53 -25.29 14.05
CA ALA A 556 -0.60 -25.76 14.85
C ALA A 556 -0.79 -24.85 16.06
N ILE A 557 -2.01 -24.40 16.31
CA ILE A 557 -2.37 -23.55 17.45
C ILE A 557 -3.28 -24.33 18.39
N TYR A 558 -2.94 -24.30 19.67
CA TYR A 558 -3.63 -25.00 20.76
C TYR A 558 -4.20 -23.98 21.75
N ARG A 559 -5.37 -24.29 22.32
CA ARG A 559 -5.96 -23.50 23.42
C ARG A 559 -5.59 -24.16 24.74
N LEU A 560 -4.83 -23.46 25.57
CA LEU A 560 -4.36 -24.02 26.84
C LEU A 560 -5.52 -24.19 27.85
N PRO A 561 -5.49 -25.24 28.68
CA PRO A 561 -4.38 -26.18 28.88
C PRO A 561 -4.32 -27.37 27.89
N ASP A 562 -5.24 -27.49 26.93
CA ASP A 562 -5.24 -28.59 25.96
C ASP A 562 -4.13 -28.39 24.92
N THR A 563 -3.15 -29.30 24.89
CA THR A 563 -2.05 -29.33 23.91
C THR A 563 -2.12 -30.52 22.96
N LEU A 564 -3.20 -31.30 22.99
CA LEU A 564 -3.40 -32.47 22.15
C LEU A 564 -4.33 -32.16 20.98
N ASN A 565 -5.35 -31.33 21.20
CA ASN A 565 -6.30 -30.95 20.16
C ASN A 565 -5.99 -29.53 19.65
N ALA A 566 -5.41 -29.44 18.46
CA ALA A 566 -5.20 -28.16 17.81
C ALA A 566 -6.54 -27.53 17.42
N VAL A 567 -6.74 -26.26 17.79
CA VAL A 567 -7.90 -25.46 17.35
C VAL A 567 -7.73 -24.87 15.95
N TYR A 568 -6.49 -24.93 15.43
CA TYR A 568 -6.12 -24.49 14.10
C TYR A 568 -4.85 -25.22 13.66
N GLN A 569 -4.80 -25.62 12.39
CA GLN A 569 -3.64 -26.24 11.79
C GLN A 569 -3.59 -25.86 10.30
N SER A 570 -2.44 -25.37 9.84
CA SER A 570 -2.19 -25.08 8.43
C SER A 570 -0.80 -25.57 8.04
N THR A 571 -0.71 -26.16 6.84
CA THR A 571 0.54 -26.68 6.27
C THR A 571 0.72 -26.08 4.90
N ILE A 572 1.91 -25.53 4.65
CA ILE A 572 2.27 -24.89 3.38
C ILE A 572 3.63 -25.42 2.92
N LEU A 573 3.89 -25.34 1.62
CA LEU A 573 5.19 -25.70 1.03
C LEU A 573 6.06 -24.45 0.94
N VAL A 574 7.27 -24.52 1.51
CA VAL A 574 8.27 -23.47 1.36
C VAL A 574 9.03 -23.71 0.06
N GLN A 575 8.97 -22.75 -0.87
CA GLN A 575 9.58 -22.89 -2.19
C GLN A 575 11.11 -22.94 -2.13
N ASP A 576 11.78 -21.87 -1.69
CA ASP A 576 13.25 -21.82 -1.63
C ASP A 576 13.76 -21.10 -0.38
N ILE A 577 14.74 -21.67 0.31
CA ILE A 577 15.60 -20.99 1.29
C ILE A 577 17.07 -21.20 0.91
N GLN A 578 17.75 -20.11 0.55
CA GLN A 578 19.16 -20.13 0.12
C GLN A 578 20.10 -20.55 1.26
N SER A 579 21.30 -21.03 0.94
CA SER A 579 22.36 -21.27 1.93
C SER A 579 23.27 -20.03 2.09
N GLY A 580 24.06 -19.96 3.17
CA GLY A 580 24.99 -18.85 3.42
C GLY A 580 24.35 -17.61 4.06
N THR A 581 24.60 -16.42 3.50
CA THR A 581 24.24 -15.13 4.12
C THR A 581 22.73 -14.86 4.17
N TYR A 582 21.99 -15.22 3.12
CA TYR A 582 20.54 -14.96 3.01
C TYR A 582 19.71 -16.23 3.24
N ASN A 583 19.92 -16.86 4.39
CA ASN A 583 19.42 -18.21 4.65
C ASN A 583 18.12 -18.28 5.47
N THR A 584 17.28 -17.24 5.44
CA THR A 584 16.00 -17.20 6.16
C THR A 584 14.84 -16.85 5.25
N ARG A 585 13.65 -17.39 5.55
CA ARG A 585 12.41 -17.06 4.84
C ARG A 585 11.24 -16.97 5.81
N ILE A 586 10.43 -15.92 5.66
CA ILE A 586 9.15 -15.77 6.35
C ILE A 586 8.03 -16.27 5.44
N VAL A 587 7.08 -17.00 6.01
CA VAL A 587 5.91 -17.52 5.31
C VAL A 587 4.64 -17.23 6.10
N ASP A 588 3.59 -16.84 5.37
CA ASP A 588 2.24 -16.63 5.91
C ASP A 588 1.45 -17.94 5.81
N PHE A 589 0.75 -18.29 6.89
CA PHE A 589 -0.17 -19.43 6.93
C PHE A 589 -1.61 -19.00 6.62
N ASP A 590 -2.52 -19.96 6.57
CA ASP A 590 -3.96 -19.68 6.40
C ASP A 590 -4.53 -18.79 7.51
N VAL A 591 -5.70 -18.19 7.27
CA VAL A 591 -6.35 -17.34 8.27
C VAL A 591 -6.77 -18.16 9.50
N PHE A 592 -6.33 -17.70 10.67
CA PHE A 592 -6.78 -18.16 11.98
C PHE A 592 -7.86 -17.21 12.54
N ILE A 593 -8.96 -17.76 13.06
CA ILE A 593 -10.01 -16.98 13.76
C ILE A 593 -10.16 -17.55 15.17
N PRO A 594 -9.58 -16.91 16.21
CA PRO A 594 -9.66 -17.39 17.58
C PRO A 594 -11.07 -17.18 18.14
N ARG A 595 -11.86 -18.25 18.29
CA ARG A 595 -13.27 -18.15 18.73
C ARG A 595 -13.47 -17.87 20.22
N GLN A 596 -12.50 -18.28 21.05
CA GLN A 596 -12.62 -18.26 22.50
C GLN A 596 -11.50 -17.41 23.11
N SER A 597 -11.77 -16.77 24.24
CA SER A 597 -10.73 -16.09 25.01
C SER A 597 -9.90 -17.08 25.83
N GLY A 598 -8.68 -16.68 26.20
CA GLY A 598 -7.77 -17.45 27.02
C GLY A 598 -6.33 -17.45 26.49
N ASN A 599 -5.51 -18.35 27.01
CA ASN A 599 -4.11 -18.51 26.62
C ASN A 599 -3.97 -19.57 25.52
N TYR A 600 -3.07 -19.32 24.59
CA TYR A 600 -2.84 -20.14 23.41
C TYR A 600 -1.35 -20.44 23.23
N LEU A 601 -1.08 -21.55 22.55
CA LEU A 601 0.25 -22.01 22.18
C LEU A 601 0.29 -22.22 20.67
N ALA A 602 1.14 -21.48 19.98
CA ALA A 602 1.49 -21.69 18.58
C ALA A 602 2.74 -22.61 18.51
N LYS A 603 2.57 -23.80 17.95
CA LYS A 603 3.64 -24.76 17.64
C LYS A 603 3.92 -24.70 16.15
N MET A 604 5.13 -24.33 15.79
CA MET A 604 5.58 -24.32 14.40
C MET A 604 6.67 -25.37 14.21
N TYR A 605 6.59 -26.14 13.14
CA TYR A 605 7.63 -27.11 12.80
C TYR A 605 7.82 -27.29 11.30
N CYS A 606 9.03 -27.68 10.90
CA CYS A 606 9.39 -28.07 9.53
C CYS A 606 9.65 -29.57 9.43
N THR A 607 9.52 -30.12 8.23
CA THR A 607 9.89 -31.52 7.98
C THR A 607 10.51 -31.65 6.60
N HIS A 608 11.85 -31.58 6.53
CA HIS A 608 12.59 -31.94 5.32
C HIS A 608 13.00 -33.43 5.39
N PRO A 609 12.76 -34.26 4.34
CA PRO A 609 13.05 -35.70 4.39
C PRO A 609 14.51 -36.01 4.64
N GLU A 610 15.41 -35.23 4.05
CA GLU A 610 16.86 -35.44 4.09
C GLU A 610 17.56 -34.66 5.21
N ASP A 611 16.81 -34.02 6.11
CA ASP A 611 17.38 -33.36 7.29
C ASP A 611 17.70 -34.38 8.40
N PRO A 612 18.98 -34.54 8.78
CA PRO A 612 19.38 -35.46 9.83
C PRO A 612 19.22 -34.86 11.24
N VAL A 613 19.06 -33.54 11.39
CA VAL A 613 18.98 -32.86 12.69
C VAL A 613 17.52 -32.56 13.01
N ARG A 614 16.91 -33.39 13.86
CA ARG A 614 15.48 -33.26 14.21
C ARG A 614 15.21 -32.40 15.46
N THR A 615 16.26 -31.98 16.16
CA THR A 615 16.12 -31.28 17.44
C THR A 615 15.77 -29.80 17.31
N ASP A 616 16.01 -29.19 16.14
CA ASP A 616 15.70 -27.79 15.82
C ASP A 616 14.55 -27.63 14.79
N ASP A 617 13.86 -28.71 14.48
CA ASP A 617 12.69 -28.74 13.59
C ASP A 617 11.46 -28.05 14.19
N THR A 618 11.43 -27.72 15.49
CA THR A 618 10.24 -27.21 16.19
C THR A 618 10.52 -25.97 17.05
N VAL A 619 9.63 -24.98 16.99
CA VAL A 619 9.63 -23.79 17.86
C VAL A 619 8.22 -23.45 18.35
N TRP A 620 8.13 -22.74 19.47
CA TRP A 620 6.89 -22.44 20.17
C TRP A 620 6.74 -20.95 20.46
N SER A 621 5.50 -20.46 20.49
CA SER A 621 5.16 -19.11 20.95
C SER A 621 3.86 -19.14 21.76
N TYR A 622 3.83 -18.41 22.87
CA TYR A 622 2.66 -18.27 23.72
C TYR A 622 2.02 -16.92 23.48
N PHE A 623 0.69 -16.88 23.36
CA PHE A 623 -0.07 -15.65 23.18
C PHE A 623 -1.42 -15.76 23.89
N SER A 624 -2.16 -14.67 23.98
CA SER A 624 -3.48 -14.66 24.61
C SER A 624 -4.54 -14.08 23.68
N VAL A 625 -5.80 -14.46 23.87
CA VAL A 625 -6.94 -13.94 23.14
C VAL A 625 -7.88 -13.26 24.13
N LEU A 626 -8.15 -11.98 23.91
CA LEU A 626 -9.10 -11.17 24.68
C LEU A 626 -10.53 -11.36 24.16
N GLY A 627 -11.51 -11.23 25.05
CA GLY A 627 -12.93 -11.21 24.70
C GLY A 627 -13.38 -9.86 24.11
N GLY A 628 -14.54 -9.88 23.45
CA GLY A 628 -15.24 -8.67 23.00
C GLY A 628 -15.92 -7.92 24.15
N LEU A 629 -16.52 -6.76 23.85
CA LEU A 629 -17.24 -5.93 24.83
C LEU A 629 -18.55 -6.60 25.28
N ALA A 630 -18.89 -6.48 26.57
CA ALA A 630 -20.16 -6.95 27.12
C ALA A 630 -20.52 -6.15 28.37
N GLY A 631 -21.80 -5.80 28.53
CA GLY A 631 -22.31 -5.05 29.67
C GLY A 631 -22.45 -3.55 29.40
N THR A 632 -22.48 -2.75 30.46
CA THR A 632 -22.70 -1.30 30.39
C THR A 632 -21.39 -0.55 30.60
N TYR A 633 -21.11 0.41 29.72
CA TYR A 633 -19.95 1.29 29.77
C TYR A 633 -20.41 2.74 29.74
N ARG A 634 -19.83 3.57 30.61
CA ARG A 634 -20.08 5.02 30.65
C ARG A 634 -19.18 5.74 29.65
N VAL A 635 -19.77 6.66 28.90
CA VAL A 635 -19.07 7.47 27.91
C VAL A 635 -19.13 8.92 28.36
N GLY A 636 -17.99 9.59 28.43
CA GLY A 636 -17.84 10.98 28.86
C GLY A 636 -16.55 11.23 29.62
N VAL A 637 -16.27 12.48 29.95
CA VAL A 637 -15.01 12.87 30.60
C VAL A 637 -14.80 12.10 31.90
N GLY A 638 -13.66 11.38 31.99
CA GLY A 638 -13.29 10.58 33.16
C GLY A 638 -14.08 9.27 33.34
N GLN A 639 -14.82 8.80 32.33
CA GLN A 639 -15.56 7.54 32.35
C GLN A 639 -14.80 6.39 31.66
N ASP A 640 -15.42 5.21 31.53
CA ASP A 640 -14.85 4.03 30.85
C ASP A 640 -14.33 4.37 29.45
N PHE A 641 -15.08 5.20 28.72
CA PHE A 641 -14.68 5.78 27.45
C PHE A 641 -14.74 7.31 27.51
N PRO A 642 -13.61 8.02 27.46
CA PRO A 642 -13.58 9.48 27.55
C PRO A 642 -14.39 10.20 26.47
N THR A 643 -14.54 9.58 25.29
CA THR A 643 -15.24 10.14 24.13
C THR A 643 -16.04 9.07 23.38
N ILE A 644 -17.03 9.49 22.59
CA ILE A 644 -17.74 8.61 21.65
C ILE A 644 -16.74 7.95 20.68
N ASP A 645 -15.72 8.67 20.20
CA ASP A 645 -14.70 8.11 19.31
C ASP A 645 -13.90 6.98 19.96
N SER A 646 -13.55 7.10 21.25
CA SER A 646 -12.84 6.04 21.98
C SER A 646 -13.71 4.79 22.17
N ALA A 647 -15.01 4.97 22.45
CA ALA A 647 -15.97 3.87 22.53
C ALA A 647 -16.14 3.19 21.16
N MET A 648 -16.22 3.96 20.08
CA MET A 648 -16.32 3.45 18.72
C MET A 648 -15.07 2.69 18.28
N ASN A 649 -13.88 3.19 18.61
CA ASN A 649 -12.62 2.48 18.35
C ASN A 649 -12.59 1.14 19.07
N ALA A 650 -12.96 1.10 20.35
CA ALA A 650 -13.04 -0.13 21.11
C ALA A 650 -14.07 -1.11 20.52
N LEU A 651 -15.23 -0.62 20.09
CA LEU A 651 -16.28 -1.42 19.48
C LEU A 651 -15.84 -2.07 18.16
N PHE A 652 -15.21 -1.31 17.25
CA PHE A 652 -14.70 -1.85 15.99
C PHE A 652 -13.48 -2.75 16.17
N TYR A 653 -12.61 -2.44 17.13
CA TYR A 653 -11.42 -3.23 17.39
C TYR A 653 -11.75 -4.57 18.06
N ARG A 654 -12.52 -4.53 19.15
CA ARG A 654 -12.82 -5.70 20.01
C ARG A 654 -14.09 -6.46 19.62
N GLY A 655 -15.03 -5.80 18.94
CA GLY A 655 -16.37 -6.35 18.75
C GLY A 655 -17.16 -6.49 20.05
N VAL A 656 -18.19 -7.33 20.01
CA VAL A 656 -19.03 -7.66 21.17
C VAL A 656 -18.89 -9.12 21.58
N ALA A 657 -19.11 -9.42 22.86
CA ALA A 657 -19.23 -10.77 23.41
C ALA A 657 -20.55 -10.98 24.16
N GLY A 658 -21.40 -9.95 24.20
CA GLY A 658 -22.73 -9.91 24.80
C GLY A 658 -23.42 -8.61 24.42
N ASN A 659 -24.59 -8.33 25.01
CA ASN A 659 -25.24 -7.03 24.83
C ASN A 659 -24.35 -5.92 25.41
N VAL A 660 -24.19 -4.84 24.65
CA VAL A 660 -23.40 -3.68 25.03
C VAL A 660 -24.29 -2.46 25.16
N VAL A 661 -24.14 -1.73 26.26
CA VAL A 661 -24.84 -0.48 26.51
C VAL A 661 -23.81 0.63 26.74
N PHE A 662 -23.84 1.66 25.91
CA PHE A 662 -23.08 2.89 26.11
C PHE A 662 -23.99 3.94 26.77
N GLU A 663 -23.68 4.29 28.01
CA GLU A 663 -24.38 5.32 28.79
C GLU A 663 -23.69 6.67 28.67
N LEU A 664 -24.36 7.62 28.02
CA LEU A 664 -23.88 8.99 27.86
C LEU A 664 -24.06 9.77 29.17
N THR A 665 -22.97 10.35 29.68
CA THR A 665 -22.90 11.02 30.99
C THR A 665 -22.73 12.53 30.90
N ASP A 666 -22.15 13.05 29.82
CA ASP A 666 -21.93 14.49 29.63
C ASP A 666 -23.17 15.17 29.03
N SER A 667 -23.30 16.48 29.23
CA SER A 667 -24.38 17.27 28.62
C SER A 667 -24.13 17.57 27.14
N TYR A 668 -22.89 17.46 26.69
CA TYR A 668 -22.49 17.85 25.34
C TYR A 668 -21.42 16.90 24.78
N TYR A 669 -21.63 16.48 23.54
CA TYR A 669 -20.66 15.76 22.74
C TYR A 669 -20.56 16.40 21.36
N GLN A 670 -19.36 16.37 20.80
CA GLN A 670 -19.13 16.72 19.41
C GLN A 670 -18.49 15.52 18.73
N VAL A 671 -19.12 15.03 17.66
CA VAL A 671 -18.62 13.93 16.84
C VAL A 671 -18.30 14.50 15.47
N LYS A 672 -17.05 14.34 15.03
CA LYS A 672 -16.55 14.90 13.76
C LYS A 672 -16.21 13.78 12.79
N ALA A 673 -16.47 14.03 11.51
CA ALA A 673 -16.04 13.12 10.46
C ALA A 673 -14.51 12.95 10.47
N ARG A 674 -14.05 11.70 10.30
CA ARG A 674 -12.64 11.37 10.17
C ARG A 674 -12.16 11.60 8.74
N SER A 675 -12.20 12.85 8.31
CA SER A 675 -11.89 13.26 6.93
C SER A 675 -10.45 12.99 6.50
N TYR A 676 -9.53 12.85 7.45
CA TYR A 676 -8.14 12.44 7.22
C TYR A 676 -8.02 10.98 6.75
N VAL A 677 -9.03 10.14 7.05
CA VAL A 677 -9.11 8.74 6.61
C VAL A 677 -9.89 8.62 5.32
N ASP A 678 -11.03 9.32 5.22
CA ASP A 678 -11.89 9.36 4.03
C ASP A 678 -12.54 10.75 3.92
N PRO A 679 -12.30 11.53 2.85
CA PRO A 679 -12.90 12.84 2.67
C PRO A 679 -14.43 12.79 2.57
N THR A 680 -15.01 11.62 2.32
CA THR A 680 -16.46 11.39 2.25
C THR A 680 -17.06 10.83 3.54
N ALA A 681 -16.28 10.75 4.63
CA ALA A 681 -16.73 10.20 5.90
C ALA A 681 -17.96 10.94 6.48
N PRO A 682 -18.93 10.20 7.07
CA PRO A 682 -19.98 10.78 7.89
C PRO A 682 -19.41 11.25 9.23
N ALA A 683 -20.18 12.01 10.02
CA ALA A 683 -19.75 12.42 11.35
C ALA A 683 -19.54 11.21 12.27
N TRP A 684 -20.51 10.30 12.31
CA TRP A 684 -20.50 9.08 13.12
C TRP A 684 -20.76 7.85 12.24
N ASP A 685 -19.74 7.02 12.05
CA ASP A 685 -19.76 5.95 11.05
C ASP A 685 -19.94 4.56 11.67
N PHE A 686 -21.00 3.87 11.24
CA PHE A 686 -21.30 2.45 11.52
C PHE A 686 -21.30 1.59 10.25
N ARG A 687 -20.78 2.12 9.13
CA ARG A 687 -20.77 1.43 7.83
C ARG A 687 -19.60 0.45 7.71
N SER A 688 -19.67 -0.68 8.39
CA SER A 688 -18.83 -1.88 8.20
C SER A 688 -19.20 -2.92 9.27
N TRP A 689 -18.58 -4.09 9.20
CA TRP A 689 -18.79 -5.18 10.13
C TRP A 689 -18.26 -4.88 11.53
N ILE A 690 -19.09 -5.13 12.55
CA ILE A 690 -18.69 -5.16 13.97
C ILE A 690 -18.73 -6.61 14.42
N LEU A 691 -17.61 -7.12 14.94
CA LEU A 691 -17.46 -8.54 15.27
C LEU A 691 -18.51 -9.00 16.30
N ASN A 692 -19.17 -10.12 15.99
CA ASN A 692 -20.23 -10.80 16.75
C ASN A 692 -21.51 -9.97 17.01
N LEU A 693 -21.64 -8.78 16.45
CA LEU A 693 -22.87 -8.00 16.58
C LEU A 693 -23.99 -8.65 15.73
N GLY A 694 -25.22 -8.60 16.23
CA GLY A 694 -26.39 -9.17 15.56
C GLY A 694 -26.68 -10.63 15.91
N HIS A 695 -27.51 -11.27 15.08
CA HIS A 695 -27.92 -12.66 15.30
C HIS A 695 -26.79 -13.63 14.94
N ASN A 696 -26.34 -14.42 15.91
CA ASN A 696 -25.41 -15.51 15.74
C ASN A 696 -26.18 -16.83 15.71
N ALA A 697 -26.25 -17.46 14.52
CA ALA A 697 -26.97 -18.71 14.32
C ALA A 697 -26.36 -19.90 15.08
N ASP A 698 -25.02 -19.94 15.22
CA ASP A 698 -24.32 -21.04 15.90
C ASP A 698 -24.62 -21.07 17.41
N LEU A 699 -24.78 -19.89 18.00
CA LEU A 699 -25.09 -19.73 19.43
C LEU A 699 -26.59 -19.57 19.69
N ASN A 700 -27.41 -19.40 18.64
CA ASN A 700 -28.81 -19.01 18.72
C ASN A 700 -29.04 -17.80 19.66
N THR A 701 -28.16 -16.81 19.58
CA THR A 701 -28.19 -15.59 20.40
C THR A 701 -28.08 -14.35 19.54
N THR A 702 -28.75 -13.27 19.93
CA THR A 702 -28.64 -11.97 19.27
C THR A 702 -28.00 -10.98 20.22
N TYR A 703 -26.87 -10.39 19.82
CA TYR A 703 -26.23 -9.32 20.57
C TYR A 703 -26.59 -7.96 19.96
N THR A 704 -26.82 -6.97 20.84
CA THR A 704 -27.15 -5.61 20.44
C THR A 704 -26.16 -4.60 21.02
N VAL A 705 -26.06 -3.44 20.36
CA VAL A 705 -25.37 -2.26 20.88
C VAL A 705 -26.41 -1.18 21.11
N THR A 706 -26.50 -0.66 22.34
CA THR A 706 -27.47 0.39 22.71
C THR A 706 -26.75 1.65 23.18
N TRP A 707 -27.09 2.79 22.58
CA TRP A 707 -26.69 4.13 23.04
C TRP A 707 -27.86 4.76 23.76
N LYS A 708 -27.67 5.14 25.04
CA LYS A 708 -28.73 5.71 25.87
C LYS A 708 -28.18 6.75 26.84
N PRO A 709 -29.00 7.68 27.36
CA PRO A 709 -28.58 8.55 28.45
C PRO A 709 -28.32 7.73 29.72
N SER A 710 -27.36 8.18 30.54
CA SER A 710 -27.24 7.72 31.93
C SER A 710 -28.52 8.03 32.72
N THR A 711 -28.75 7.32 33.83
CA THR A 711 -29.94 7.50 34.69
C THR A 711 -30.16 8.95 35.11
N GLN A 712 -29.09 9.70 35.40
CA GLN A 712 -29.18 11.11 35.78
C GLN A 712 -29.61 11.99 34.59
N LYS A 713 -29.07 11.73 33.40
CA LYS A 713 -29.41 12.49 32.20
C LYS A 713 -30.80 12.16 31.66
N SER A 714 -31.28 10.93 31.88
CA SER A 714 -32.60 10.49 31.38
C SER A 714 -33.80 11.19 32.03
N LEU A 715 -33.59 11.93 33.13
CA LEU A 715 -34.66 12.62 33.85
C LEU A 715 -35.10 13.93 33.17
N THR A 716 -34.25 14.50 32.31
CA THR A 716 -34.48 15.81 31.71
C THR A 716 -34.48 15.70 30.19
N ARG A 717 -35.48 16.31 29.55
CA ARG A 717 -35.58 16.41 28.09
C ARG A 717 -34.40 17.17 27.49
N GLY A 718 -33.82 16.65 26.41
CA GLY A 718 -32.70 17.28 25.71
C GLY A 718 -31.47 17.57 26.58
N SER A 719 -31.27 16.83 27.67
CA SER A 719 -30.15 17.03 28.61
C SER A 719 -28.77 16.71 28.03
N ILE A 720 -28.74 15.99 26.91
CA ILE A 720 -27.54 15.64 26.14
C ILE A 720 -27.69 16.17 24.73
N THR A 721 -26.77 17.03 24.29
CA THR A 721 -26.66 17.46 22.90
C THR A 721 -25.45 16.81 22.23
N ILE A 722 -25.67 16.19 21.07
CA ILE A 722 -24.62 15.60 20.24
C ILE A 722 -24.59 16.36 18.91
N ASP A 723 -23.53 17.13 18.70
CA ASP A 723 -23.26 17.78 17.42
C ASP A 723 -22.61 16.80 16.45
N LEU A 724 -23.30 16.53 15.34
CA LEU A 724 -22.84 15.67 14.25
C LEU A 724 -22.24 16.53 13.16
N VAL A 725 -20.92 16.75 13.20
CA VAL A 725 -20.21 17.64 12.28
C VAL A 725 -19.77 16.87 11.03
N SER A 726 -20.44 17.13 9.90
CA SER A 726 -20.29 16.33 8.69
C SER A 726 -19.98 17.18 7.44
N PRO A 727 -18.87 16.93 6.73
CA PRO A 727 -18.55 17.60 5.48
C PRO A 727 -19.44 17.15 4.32
N THR A 728 -19.91 15.90 4.33
CA THR A 728 -20.81 15.35 3.30
C THR A 728 -22.28 15.57 3.59
N GLY A 729 -22.60 16.01 4.82
CA GLY A 729 -23.96 16.17 5.31
C GLY A 729 -24.58 14.90 5.89
N LYS A 730 -23.83 13.78 5.98
CA LYS A 730 -24.27 12.56 6.67
C LYS A 730 -23.83 12.60 8.13
N GLY A 731 -24.79 12.70 9.05
CA GLY A 731 -24.56 12.71 10.50
C GLY A 731 -24.13 11.34 11.00
N ILE A 732 -25.09 10.49 11.36
CA ILE A 732 -24.86 9.07 11.68
C ILE A 732 -25.11 8.26 10.40
N ALA A 733 -24.17 7.40 10.00
CA ALA A 733 -24.37 6.55 8.81
C ALA A 733 -24.24 5.05 9.11
N PHE A 734 -25.14 4.27 8.52
CA PHE A 734 -25.14 2.81 8.52
C PHE A 734 -25.17 2.27 7.08
N GLY A 735 -24.88 0.99 6.93
CA GLY A 735 -24.99 0.27 5.66
C GLY A 735 -23.66 -0.33 5.19
N GLN A 736 -23.69 -0.87 3.98
CA GLN A 736 -22.52 -1.44 3.30
C GLN A 736 -21.55 -0.32 2.90
N SER A 737 -20.26 -0.49 3.17
CA SER A 737 -19.22 0.42 2.67
C SER A 737 -17.86 -0.25 2.50
N ILE A 738 -17.20 0.09 1.41
CA ILE A 738 -15.77 -0.21 1.15
C ILE A 738 -14.85 0.93 1.62
N LYS A 739 -15.41 1.98 2.25
CA LYS A 739 -14.68 3.12 2.81
C LYS A 739 -15.14 3.41 4.25
N PRO A 740 -15.09 2.44 5.19
CA PRO A 740 -15.37 2.73 6.59
C PRO A 740 -14.39 3.77 7.13
N SER A 741 -14.85 4.79 7.82
CA SER A 741 -13.95 5.83 8.37
C SER A 741 -13.22 5.41 9.66
N ASN A 742 -13.65 4.32 10.31
CA ASN A 742 -12.95 3.77 11.47
C ASN A 742 -11.78 2.86 11.03
N GLU A 743 -10.56 3.22 11.42
CA GLU A 743 -9.32 2.49 11.13
C GLU A 743 -9.31 1.06 11.68
N TYR A 744 -10.00 0.81 12.79
CA TYR A 744 -10.08 -0.51 13.42
C TYR A 744 -11.11 -1.45 12.77
N SER A 745 -11.83 -0.99 11.75
CA SER A 745 -12.74 -1.84 10.97
C SER A 745 -11.98 -3.04 10.39
N VAL A 746 -12.57 -4.23 10.48
CA VAL A 746 -11.96 -5.46 9.97
C VAL A 746 -11.71 -5.34 8.46
N TYR A 747 -12.58 -4.63 7.74
CA TYR A 747 -12.39 -4.41 6.31
C TYR A 747 -11.04 -3.76 5.97
N ARG A 748 -10.59 -2.74 6.71
CA ARG A 748 -9.33 -2.04 6.42
C ARG A 748 -8.11 -2.94 6.58
N GLU A 749 -8.16 -3.88 7.52
CA GLU A 749 -7.09 -4.84 7.75
C GLU A 749 -7.01 -5.89 6.63
N TYR A 750 -8.14 -6.23 6.01
CA TYR A 750 -8.25 -7.33 5.04
C TYR A 750 -8.60 -6.88 3.62
N GLN A 751 -8.51 -5.59 3.31
CA GLN A 751 -8.95 -5.00 2.03
C GLN A 751 -8.32 -5.67 0.79
N THR A 752 -7.07 -6.14 0.88
CA THR A 752 -6.34 -6.80 -0.22
C THR A 752 -6.53 -8.31 -0.28
N LYS A 753 -7.32 -8.91 0.62
CA LYS A 753 -7.43 -10.37 0.80
C LYS A 753 -8.67 -10.98 0.14
N GLY A 754 -9.00 -10.52 -1.08
CA GLY A 754 -10.00 -11.15 -1.95
C GLY A 754 -11.37 -11.35 -1.30
N SER A 755 -11.93 -12.57 -1.40
CA SER A 755 -13.28 -12.91 -0.90
C SER A 755 -13.50 -12.69 0.61
N ILE A 756 -12.42 -12.64 1.40
CA ILE A 756 -12.50 -12.36 2.85
C ILE A 756 -12.98 -10.93 3.10
N SER A 757 -12.56 -9.97 2.26
CA SER A 757 -12.90 -8.55 2.45
C SER A 757 -14.39 -8.28 2.25
N ARG A 758 -15.06 -9.01 1.33
CA ARG A 758 -16.50 -8.91 1.07
C ARG A 758 -17.36 -9.10 2.32
N LYS A 759 -16.98 -10.00 3.23
CA LYS A 759 -17.76 -10.23 4.46
C LYS A 759 -17.80 -9.00 5.36
N TYR A 760 -16.72 -8.21 5.37
CA TYR A 760 -16.52 -7.15 6.35
C TYR A 760 -17.01 -5.77 5.90
N VAL A 761 -17.59 -5.66 4.71
CA VAL A 761 -18.17 -4.41 4.20
C VAL A 761 -19.59 -4.14 4.71
N ASN A 762 -20.31 -5.19 5.11
CA ASN A 762 -21.72 -5.09 5.51
C ASN A 762 -21.85 -4.72 7.00
N THR A 763 -22.76 -3.80 7.31
CA THR A 763 -23.16 -3.58 8.70
C THR A 763 -23.95 -4.79 9.21
N PRO A 764 -23.69 -5.26 10.45
CA PRO A 764 -24.40 -6.42 10.99
C PRO A 764 -25.78 -6.06 11.56
N GLY A 765 -26.17 -4.78 11.57
CA GLY A 765 -27.45 -4.31 12.13
C GLY A 765 -27.47 -4.28 13.66
N TYR A 766 -28.68 -4.33 14.25
CA TYR A 766 -28.92 -4.50 15.70
C TYR A 766 -28.31 -3.41 16.60
N ILE A 767 -28.32 -2.17 16.12
CA ILE A 767 -27.89 -0.99 16.86
C ILE A 767 -29.11 -0.16 17.27
N ILE A 768 -29.14 0.26 18.53
CA ILE A 768 -30.25 0.97 19.15
C ILE A 768 -29.74 2.32 19.65
N PHE A 769 -30.44 3.39 19.26
CA PHE A 769 -30.33 4.70 19.88
C PHE A 769 -31.64 4.96 20.63
N ASP A 770 -31.56 5.13 21.95
CA ASP A 770 -32.75 5.38 22.77
C ASP A 770 -32.52 6.58 23.69
N GLY A 771 -33.21 7.69 23.42
CA GLY A 771 -33.18 8.88 24.26
C GLY A 771 -33.98 8.75 25.56
N GLY A 772 -34.65 7.62 25.78
CA GLY A 772 -35.53 7.37 26.92
C GLY A 772 -36.84 8.16 26.86
N PRO A 773 -37.77 7.95 27.81
CA PRO A 773 -39.10 8.55 27.77
C PRO A 773 -39.13 10.08 27.69
N GLN A 774 -38.10 10.75 28.22
CA GLN A 774 -37.98 12.22 28.21
C GLN A 774 -37.34 12.78 26.93
N LYS A 775 -36.93 11.93 25.98
CA LYS A 775 -36.15 12.33 24.81
C LYS A 775 -34.91 13.14 25.19
N SER A 776 -34.10 12.56 26.07
CA SER A 776 -32.95 13.23 26.68
C SER A 776 -31.78 13.45 25.71
N ILE A 777 -31.70 12.64 24.65
CA ILE A 777 -30.67 12.79 23.61
C ILE A 777 -31.21 13.66 22.47
N LYS A 778 -30.49 14.75 22.21
CA LYS A 778 -30.65 15.64 21.07
C LYS A 778 -29.49 15.43 20.08
N LEU A 779 -29.82 15.01 18.86
CA LEU A 779 -28.92 14.94 17.73
C LEU A 779 -29.07 16.22 16.90
N ARG A 780 -27.98 16.94 16.71
CA ARG A 780 -27.96 18.18 15.93
C ARG A 780 -26.99 18.05 14.77
N LEU A 781 -27.51 18.04 13.54
CA LEU A 781 -26.68 17.94 12.34
C LEU A 781 -26.03 19.29 12.04
N VAL A 782 -24.70 19.31 11.99
CA VAL A 782 -23.89 20.44 11.48
C VAL A 782 -23.35 20.02 10.11
N SER A 783 -24.05 20.39 9.03
CA SER A 783 -23.69 20.04 7.66
C SER A 783 -22.93 21.16 6.96
N TYR A 784 -21.83 20.81 6.30
CA TYR A 784 -21.11 21.71 5.38
C TYR A 784 -21.40 21.42 3.90
N SER A 785 -22.34 20.51 3.60
CA SER A 785 -22.76 20.23 2.22
C SER A 785 -24.01 21.02 1.85
N ASN A 786 -24.40 20.96 0.57
CA ASN A 786 -25.61 21.62 0.06
C ASN A 786 -26.93 20.96 0.50
N GLY A 787 -26.86 19.84 1.23
CA GLY A 787 -27.98 19.11 1.82
C GLY A 787 -27.60 18.52 3.18
N GLY A 788 -28.35 17.55 3.68
CA GLY A 788 -27.95 16.87 4.92
C GLY A 788 -28.94 15.86 5.48
N GLN A 789 -28.43 14.74 5.97
CA GLN A 789 -29.18 13.64 6.55
C GLN A 789 -28.64 13.39 7.96
N ALA A 790 -29.43 13.71 8.99
CA ALA A 790 -28.95 13.57 10.38
C ALA A 790 -28.67 12.10 10.71
N ILE A 791 -29.53 11.19 10.23
CA ILE A 791 -29.32 9.75 10.27
C ILE A 791 -29.52 9.19 8.86
N TYR A 792 -28.51 8.49 8.34
CA TYR A 792 -28.49 7.88 7.01
C TYR A 792 -28.34 6.36 7.12
N LEU A 793 -29.40 5.63 6.79
CA LEU A 793 -29.45 4.18 6.71
C LEU A 793 -29.23 3.78 5.23
N GLY A 794 -27.98 3.47 4.87
CA GLY A 794 -27.60 3.06 3.52
C GLY A 794 -27.94 1.60 3.19
N PRO A 795 -27.53 1.09 2.01
CA PRO A 795 -27.70 -0.30 1.61
C PRO A 795 -27.39 -1.31 2.72
N GLY A 796 -28.27 -2.30 2.92
CA GLY A 796 -28.06 -3.34 3.92
C GLY A 796 -28.32 -2.92 5.37
N SER A 797 -28.79 -1.71 5.63
CA SER A 797 -29.18 -1.31 6.99
C SER A 797 -30.40 -2.09 7.47
N HIS A 798 -30.25 -2.84 8.56
CA HIS A 798 -31.33 -3.67 9.10
C HIS A 798 -31.35 -3.76 10.62
N HIS A 799 -32.54 -3.95 11.20
CA HIS A 799 -32.74 -4.10 12.64
C HIS A 799 -32.15 -2.94 13.46
N ILE A 800 -32.09 -1.74 12.88
CA ILE A 800 -31.63 -0.53 13.56
C ILE A 800 -32.85 0.16 14.19
N GLN A 801 -32.71 0.59 15.44
CA GLN A 801 -33.76 1.26 16.18
C GLN A 801 -33.33 2.68 16.54
N ILE A 802 -34.09 3.66 16.09
CA ILE A 802 -33.92 5.08 16.39
C ILE A 802 -35.13 5.52 17.21
N LYS A 803 -34.94 5.67 18.52
CA LYS A 803 -36.03 5.78 19.48
C LYS A 803 -35.90 7.00 20.38
N ASN A 804 -37.01 7.69 20.54
CA ASN A 804 -37.16 8.77 21.53
C ASN A 804 -36.06 9.84 21.45
N LEU A 805 -35.61 10.22 20.25
CA LEU A 805 -34.59 11.26 20.07
C LEU A 805 -35.23 12.60 19.72
N ILE A 806 -34.51 13.69 20.00
CA ILE A 806 -34.74 14.99 19.35
C ILE A 806 -33.74 15.09 18.20
N ILE A 807 -34.20 15.31 16.97
CA ILE A 807 -33.39 15.37 15.76
C ILE A 807 -33.62 16.72 15.09
N GLU A 808 -32.60 17.56 15.08
CA GLU A 808 -32.68 18.92 14.56
C GLU A 808 -31.50 19.25 13.63
N ASN A 809 -31.71 20.26 12.81
CA ASN A 809 -30.72 20.80 11.89
C ASN A 809 -30.09 22.06 12.48
N ALA A 810 -28.76 22.14 12.56
CA ALA A 810 -28.05 23.35 12.99
C ALA A 810 -27.96 24.40 11.88
N ASN A 811 -28.03 24.00 10.61
CA ASN A 811 -27.78 24.85 9.45
C ASN A 811 -29.09 25.22 8.74
N SER A 812 -29.65 26.40 9.00
CA SER A 812 -30.92 26.84 8.38
C SER A 812 -30.93 26.78 6.84
N ASN A 813 -29.78 26.94 6.18
CA ASN A 813 -29.64 26.97 4.72
C ASN A 813 -30.00 25.66 4.01
N ILE A 814 -30.02 24.53 4.71
CA ILE A 814 -30.40 23.23 4.11
C ILE A 814 -31.87 22.87 4.38
N ALA A 815 -32.59 23.63 5.21
CA ALA A 815 -33.94 23.29 5.65
C ALA A 815 -34.98 23.25 4.51
N ASN A 816 -34.73 23.97 3.41
CA ASN A 816 -35.59 24.03 2.22
C ASN A 816 -35.11 23.15 1.05
N LYS A 817 -34.14 22.26 1.28
CA LYS A 817 -33.58 21.40 0.24
C LYS A 817 -34.44 20.15 0.08
N THR A 818 -35.06 19.99 -1.09
CA THR A 818 -36.15 19.01 -1.30
C THR A 818 -35.96 18.15 -2.56
N TRP A 819 -34.80 18.17 -3.21
CA TRP A 819 -34.57 17.36 -4.42
C TRP A 819 -34.21 15.92 -4.04
N LEU A 820 -35.15 14.99 -4.22
CA LEU A 820 -34.90 13.57 -3.95
C LEU A 820 -34.13 12.92 -5.10
N PRO A 821 -33.11 12.09 -4.79
CA PRO A 821 -32.41 11.30 -5.79
C PRO A 821 -33.38 10.35 -6.51
N MET A 822 -33.09 10.04 -7.77
CA MET A 822 -33.89 9.21 -8.67
C MET A 822 -33.09 8.08 -9.35
N THR A 823 -33.82 7.13 -9.95
CA THR A 823 -33.29 6.00 -10.74
C THR A 823 -33.60 6.16 -12.23
N ALA A 824 -32.62 5.90 -13.08
CA ALA A 824 -32.79 5.83 -14.54
C ALA A 824 -32.46 4.41 -15.06
N TYR A 825 -32.90 4.10 -16.28
CA TYR A 825 -32.64 2.83 -16.93
C TYR A 825 -32.37 3.05 -18.43
N SER A 826 -31.33 2.39 -18.95
CA SER A 826 -31.05 2.27 -20.38
C SER A 826 -30.73 0.81 -20.74
N PRO A 827 -31.17 0.30 -21.91
CA PRO A 827 -30.77 -1.03 -22.38
C PRO A 827 -29.25 -1.23 -22.50
N VAL A 828 -28.49 -0.14 -22.73
CA VAL A 828 -27.03 -0.19 -22.90
C VAL A 828 -26.30 -0.14 -21.56
N TYR A 829 -26.74 0.74 -20.66
CA TYR A 829 -26.02 1.04 -19.41
C TYR A 829 -26.66 0.41 -18.16
N GLY A 830 -27.80 -0.26 -18.30
CA GLY A 830 -28.57 -0.82 -17.19
C GLY A 830 -29.20 0.27 -16.31
N PHE A 831 -29.38 -0.05 -15.02
CA PHE A 831 -29.90 0.89 -14.02
C PHE A 831 -28.81 1.83 -13.52
N THR A 832 -29.11 3.11 -13.44
CA THR A 832 -28.23 4.13 -12.86
C THR A 832 -28.97 4.89 -11.76
N TYR A 833 -28.22 5.29 -10.74
CA TYR A 833 -28.74 6.00 -9.57
C TYR A 833 -28.05 7.36 -9.47
N THR A 834 -28.83 8.39 -9.20
CA THR A 834 -28.27 9.73 -8.97
C THR A 834 -27.68 9.83 -7.54
N PRO A 835 -26.65 10.66 -7.29
CA PRO A 835 -26.07 10.85 -5.95
C PRO A 835 -27.02 11.59 -4.99
N ASP A 836 -26.69 11.65 -3.69
CA ASP A 836 -27.42 12.45 -2.69
C ASP A 836 -27.35 13.97 -2.95
N THR A 837 -26.25 14.40 -3.58
CA THR A 837 -26.03 15.76 -4.07
C THR A 837 -25.60 15.65 -5.53
N LEU A 838 -26.35 16.30 -6.43
CA LEU A 838 -26.07 16.31 -7.87
C LEU A 838 -25.68 17.72 -8.31
N LEU A 839 -24.55 17.84 -8.99
CA LEU A 839 -24.13 19.07 -9.66
C LEU A 839 -24.59 19.02 -11.13
N GLN A 840 -25.40 19.98 -11.54
CA GLN A 840 -25.86 20.12 -12.92
C GLN A 840 -25.55 21.53 -13.42
N GLY A 841 -24.41 21.69 -14.12
CA GLY A 841 -23.86 23.00 -14.46
C GLY A 841 -23.51 23.78 -13.19
N THR A 842 -24.08 24.97 -13.02
CA THR A 842 -23.92 25.80 -11.81
C THR A 842 -24.92 25.48 -10.70
N GLN A 843 -25.93 24.65 -10.97
CA GLN A 843 -26.98 24.31 -9.99
C GLN A 843 -26.57 23.10 -9.16
N VAL A 844 -26.70 23.23 -7.84
CA VAL A 844 -26.53 22.11 -6.91
C VAL A 844 -27.90 21.64 -6.42
N LEU A 845 -28.24 20.41 -6.79
CA LEU A 845 -29.46 19.72 -6.38
C LEU A 845 -29.17 18.82 -5.18
N ALA A 846 -29.94 18.96 -4.11
CA ALA A 846 -29.78 18.20 -2.89
C ALA A 846 -31.09 18.17 -2.08
N TYR A 847 -31.12 17.30 -1.07
CA TYR A 847 -32.19 17.24 -0.08
C TYR A 847 -31.63 17.23 1.34
N SER A 848 -32.51 17.56 2.30
CA SER A 848 -32.24 17.35 3.70
C SER A 848 -33.35 16.59 4.41
N ALA A 849 -32.99 15.75 5.37
CA ALA A 849 -33.93 14.95 6.14
C ALA A 849 -33.40 14.61 7.53
N GLY A 850 -34.31 14.42 8.49
CA GLY A 850 -33.94 13.93 9.83
C GLY A 850 -33.48 12.48 9.79
N VAL A 851 -34.24 11.61 9.14
CA VAL A 851 -33.89 10.20 8.94
C VAL A 851 -34.07 9.79 7.49
N VAL A 852 -33.07 9.11 6.93
CA VAL A 852 -33.09 8.59 5.56
C VAL A 852 -32.82 7.11 5.55
N LEU A 853 -33.64 6.34 4.83
CA LEU A 853 -33.35 4.98 4.41
C LEU A 853 -33.14 5.02 2.91
N ARG A 854 -31.93 4.72 2.45
CA ARG A 854 -31.61 4.84 1.03
C ARG A 854 -30.78 3.68 0.56
N SER A 855 -31.37 2.93 -0.36
CA SER A 855 -30.75 1.84 -1.07
C SER A 855 -30.43 2.25 -2.50
N ASN A 856 -29.16 2.17 -2.87
CA ASN A 856 -28.65 2.52 -4.20
C ASN A 856 -27.49 1.61 -4.60
N LEU A 857 -27.27 1.48 -5.91
CA LEU A 857 -26.02 0.90 -6.42
C LEU A 857 -24.96 2.01 -6.42
N PRO A 858 -23.66 1.65 -6.34
CA PRO A 858 -22.58 2.60 -6.53
C PRO A 858 -22.77 3.36 -7.84
N TYR A 859 -22.66 4.68 -7.80
CA TYR A 859 -22.83 5.55 -8.97
C TYR A 859 -21.48 6.01 -9.56
N ASP A 860 -20.42 6.03 -8.74
CA ASP A 860 -19.06 6.29 -9.16
C ASP A 860 -18.48 5.10 -9.94
N GLN A 861 -17.74 5.36 -11.02
CA GLN A 861 -17.23 4.30 -11.88
C GLN A 861 -16.20 3.42 -11.16
N LEU A 862 -15.29 4.01 -10.41
CA LEU A 862 -14.27 3.27 -9.66
C LEU A 862 -14.92 2.44 -8.55
N GLU A 863 -15.87 3.03 -7.81
CA GLU A 863 -16.61 2.30 -6.78
C GLU A 863 -17.42 1.14 -7.37
N ARG A 864 -18.01 1.31 -8.55
CA ARG A 864 -18.68 0.23 -9.29
C ARG A 864 -17.72 -0.88 -9.69
N GLU A 865 -16.60 -0.56 -10.29
CA GLU A 865 -15.60 -1.54 -10.72
C GLU A 865 -15.05 -2.32 -9.52
N GLN A 866 -14.72 -1.63 -8.43
CA GLN A 866 -14.30 -2.26 -7.17
C GLN A 866 -15.40 -3.16 -6.58
N SER A 867 -16.64 -2.68 -6.56
CA SER A 867 -17.78 -3.45 -6.07
C SER A 867 -18.04 -4.71 -6.91
N GLN A 868 -17.81 -4.63 -8.22
CA GLN A 868 -17.91 -5.77 -9.14
C GLN A 868 -16.78 -6.78 -8.94
N ILE A 869 -15.53 -6.33 -8.82
CA ILE A 869 -14.37 -7.19 -8.55
C ILE A 869 -14.53 -7.93 -7.23
N MET A 870 -15.04 -7.25 -6.20
CA MET A 870 -15.31 -7.85 -4.89
C MET A 870 -16.58 -8.72 -4.86
N GLY A 871 -17.46 -8.57 -5.86
CA GLY A 871 -18.76 -9.24 -5.93
C GLY A 871 -19.70 -8.84 -4.79
N LEU A 872 -19.84 -7.55 -4.49
CA LEU A 872 -20.69 -7.07 -3.39
C LEU A 872 -22.17 -7.47 -3.54
N ASP A 873 -22.81 -7.75 -2.41
CA ASP A 873 -24.23 -8.10 -2.36
C ASP A 873 -25.14 -6.88 -2.50
N THR A 874 -26.19 -7.00 -3.32
CA THR A 874 -27.28 -6.02 -3.40
C THR A 874 -28.31 -6.31 -2.31
N ILE A 875 -28.37 -5.45 -1.29
CA ILE A 875 -29.18 -5.68 -0.07
C ILE A 875 -30.04 -4.46 0.29
N PRO A 876 -31.39 -4.58 0.34
CA PRO A 876 -32.28 -3.47 0.69
C PRO A 876 -32.28 -3.16 2.19
N CYS A 877 -32.78 -1.99 2.58
CA CYS A 877 -32.99 -1.65 3.99
C CYS A 877 -34.25 -2.35 4.52
N ASN A 878 -34.15 -3.04 5.66
CA ASN A 878 -35.31 -3.76 6.21
C ASN A 878 -35.38 -3.80 7.74
N ASN A 879 -36.59 -4.02 8.26
CA ASN A 879 -36.83 -4.24 9.70
C ASN A 879 -36.26 -3.12 10.60
N ASN A 880 -36.18 -1.89 10.11
CA ASN A 880 -35.73 -0.74 10.90
C ASN A 880 -36.92 -0.09 11.62
N VAL A 881 -36.68 0.44 12.82
CA VAL A 881 -37.71 1.05 13.67
C VAL A 881 -37.32 2.50 13.98
N ILE A 882 -38.14 3.44 13.52
CA ILE A 882 -37.97 4.87 13.76
C ILE A 882 -39.20 5.29 14.58
N GLU A 883 -39.05 5.31 15.91
CA GLU A 883 -40.18 5.42 16.84
C GLU A 883 -40.02 6.55 17.87
N GLY A 884 -41.08 7.33 18.10
CA GLY A 884 -41.14 8.25 19.25
C GLY A 884 -40.24 9.48 19.13
N ASN A 885 -39.61 9.71 17.97
CA ASN A 885 -38.67 10.81 17.78
C ASN A 885 -39.39 12.15 17.62
N GLU A 886 -38.66 13.23 17.79
CA GLU A 886 -39.05 14.59 17.44
C GLU A 886 -38.11 15.11 16.36
N ILE A 887 -38.63 15.46 15.17
CA ILE A 887 -37.82 15.76 13.99
C ILE A 887 -38.24 17.13 13.43
N ASN A 888 -37.29 18.05 13.28
CA ASN A 888 -37.60 19.38 12.73
C ASN A 888 -36.41 20.06 12.01
N GLY A 889 -36.72 21.04 11.16
CA GLY A 889 -35.72 21.91 10.51
C GLY A 889 -35.10 21.35 9.22
N PHE A 890 -35.78 20.42 8.55
CA PHE A 890 -35.31 19.73 7.35
C PHE A 890 -36.29 19.86 6.18
N GLY A 891 -35.84 19.55 4.96
CA GLY A 891 -36.72 19.45 3.79
C GLY A 891 -37.75 18.34 3.96
N TYR A 892 -37.35 17.24 4.61
CA TYR A 892 -38.20 16.11 4.94
C TYR A 892 -38.03 15.68 6.40
N GLY A 893 -39.06 15.13 7.03
CA GLY A 893 -38.89 14.46 8.33
C GLY A 893 -38.17 13.12 8.16
N ILE A 894 -38.81 12.20 7.43
CA ILE A 894 -38.31 10.86 7.13
C ILE A 894 -38.42 10.60 5.62
N VAL A 895 -37.37 10.03 5.03
CA VAL A 895 -37.35 9.60 3.63
C VAL A 895 -36.95 8.14 3.56
N SER A 896 -37.68 7.32 2.79
CA SER A 896 -37.25 5.96 2.43
C SER A 896 -37.28 5.76 0.92
N LEU A 897 -36.16 5.35 0.34
CA LEU A 897 -35.96 5.09 -1.08
C LEU A 897 -35.30 3.72 -1.26
N GLY A 898 -36.04 2.74 -1.79
CA GLY A 898 -35.50 1.44 -2.18
C GLY A 898 -34.75 1.48 -3.51
N TYR A 899 -34.14 0.36 -3.92
CA TYR A 899 -33.49 0.25 -5.23
C TYR A 899 -34.49 0.35 -6.39
N GLY A 900 -35.71 -0.16 -6.20
CA GLY A 900 -36.65 -0.44 -7.29
C GLY A 900 -36.43 -1.83 -7.86
N GLN A 901 -36.41 -1.95 -9.18
CA GLN A 901 -36.23 -3.22 -9.89
C GLN A 901 -34.80 -3.34 -10.39
N LEU A 902 -34.21 -4.53 -10.33
CA LEU A 902 -32.88 -4.82 -10.87
C LEU A 902 -32.88 -6.12 -11.65
N TRP A 903 -32.03 -6.21 -12.67
CA TRP A 903 -31.84 -7.44 -13.44
C TRP A 903 -31.01 -8.44 -12.63
N ARG A 904 -31.50 -9.67 -12.48
CA ARG A 904 -30.77 -10.78 -11.87
C ARG A 904 -30.99 -12.04 -12.70
N GLU A 905 -29.88 -12.65 -13.12
CA GLU A 905 -29.87 -13.87 -13.94
C GLU A 905 -30.69 -13.68 -15.24
N THR A 906 -31.95 -14.12 -15.26
CA THR A 906 -32.83 -14.12 -16.43
C THR A 906 -34.06 -13.23 -16.28
N ASN A 907 -34.23 -12.51 -15.16
CA ASN A 907 -35.45 -11.76 -14.88
C ASN A 907 -35.19 -10.47 -14.07
N TYR A 908 -36.17 -9.57 -14.07
CA TYR A 908 -36.19 -8.43 -13.15
C TYR A 908 -36.72 -8.85 -11.77
N VAL A 909 -36.07 -8.41 -10.71
CA VAL A 909 -36.44 -8.70 -9.31
C VAL A 909 -36.56 -7.39 -8.54
N LYS A 910 -37.53 -7.34 -7.60
CA LYS A 910 -37.76 -6.20 -6.71
C LYS A 910 -36.74 -6.20 -5.57
N TYR A 911 -36.07 -5.06 -5.38
CA TYR A 911 -35.18 -4.79 -4.26
C TYR A 911 -35.70 -3.60 -3.45
N TYR A 912 -36.92 -3.73 -2.94
CA TYR A 912 -37.59 -2.65 -2.21
C TYR A 912 -37.14 -2.68 -0.76
N ASN A 913 -37.06 -1.49 -0.15
CA ASN A 913 -36.99 -1.41 1.30
C ASN A 913 -38.25 -2.05 1.87
N ASN A 914 -38.14 -2.78 2.98
CA ASN A 914 -39.28 -3.54 3.47
C ASN A 914 -39.38 -3.71 4.98
N ASN A 915 -40.60 -3.90 5.46
CA ASN A 915 -40.92 -4.17 6.87
C ASN A 915 -40.35 -3.12 7.84
N ASN A 916 -40.23 -1.87 7.39
CA ASN A 916 -39.77 -0.75 8.22
C ASN A 916 -40.96 -0.15 8.96
N THR A 917 -40.72 0.36 10.18
CA THR A 917 -41.74 0.96 11.04
C THR A 917 -41.40 2.41 11.33
N PHE A 918 -42.30 3.32 10.95
CA PHE A 918 -42.24 4.75 11.22
C PHE A 918 -43.40 5.11 12.15
N ALA A 919 -43.14 5.11 13.47
CA ALA A 919 -44.22 5.16 14.44
C ALA A 919 -44.10 6.27 15.49
N LYS A 920 -45.20 6.90 15.87
CA LYS A 920 -45.27 7.83 17.03
C LYS A 920 -44.26 8.99 16.97
N ASN A 921 -43.76 9.35 15.80
CA ASN A 921 -42.85 10.48 15.64
C ASN A 921 -43.63 11.80 15.65
N THR A 922 -43.04 12.85 16.20
CA THR A 922 -43.51 14.23 16.07
C THR A 922 -42.63 14.93 15.04
N ILE A 923 -43.18 15.29 13.89
CA ILE A 923 -42.44 15.88 12.78
C ILE A 923 -43.01 17.26 12.48
N TYR A 924 -42.18 18.30 12.49
CA TYR A 924 -42.66 19.65 12.26
C TYR A 924 -41.61 20.60 11.69
N ASN A 925 -42.05 21.76 11.18
CA ASN A 925 -41.19 22.76 10.55
C ASN A 925 -40.33 22.13 9.43
N VAL A 926 -40.98 21.40 8.53
CA VAL A 926 -40.33 20.79 7.36
C VAL A 926 -40.88 21.38 6.06
N ALA A 927 -40.09 21.38 4.99
CA ALA A 927 -40.48 22.07 3.77
C ALA A 927 -41.39 21.24 2.84
N SER A 928 -40.99 20.03 2.44
CA SER A 928 -41.70 19.25 1.41
C SER A 928 -42.60 18.18 2.00
N ALA A 929 -42.08 17.22 2.76
CA ALA A 929 -42.96 16.23 3.38
C ALA A 929 -42.55 15.81 4.79
N GLY A 930 -43.54 15.51 5.63
CA GLY A 930 -43.27 14.86 6.91
C GLY A 930 -42.61 13.49 6.70
N ILE A 931 -43.24 12.63 5.89
CA ILE A 931 -42.71 11.31 5.53
C ILE A 931 -42.85 11.09 4.03
N PHE A 932 -41.78 10.67 3.36
CA PHE A 932 -41.77 10.25 1.95
C PHE A 932 -41.31 8.80 1.81
N LEU A 933 -42.06 7.95 1.09
CA LEU A 933 -41.65 6.58 0.76
C LEU A 933 -41.72 6.30 -0.75
N GLY A 934 -40.67 5.68 -1.29
CA GLY A 934 -40.59 5.21 -2.67
C GLY A 934 -39.84 3.88 -2.79
N TYR A 935 -40.38 2.94 -3.57
CA TYR A 935 -39.89 1.56 -3.63
C TYR A 935 -39.81 0.91 -2.25
N GLU A 936 -40.88 1.06 -1.48
CA GLU A 936 -41.07 0.47 -0.15
C GLU A 936 -42.15 -0.62 -0.21
N GLN A 937 -41.98 -1.67 0.60
CA GLN A 937 -42.91 -2.80 0.69
C GLN A 937 -43.24 -3.18 2.14
N ASN A 938 -44.54 -3.36 2.44
CA ASN A 938 -45.03 -3.88 3.73
C ASN A 938 -44.61 -3.06 4.97
N SER A 939 -44.28 -1.79 4.77
CA SER A 939 -43.86 -0.89 5.85
C SER A 939 -45.05 -0.14 6.47
N GLN A 940 -44.86 0.31 7.70
CA GLN A 940 -45.91 0.89 8.54
C GLN A 940 -45.61 2.34 8.89
N VAL A 941 -46.57 3.24 8.68
CA VAL A 941 -46.55 4.65 9.09
C VAL A 941 -47.68 4.87 10.09
N VAL A 942 -47.38 4.77 11.38
CA VAL A 942 -48.43 4.60 12.42
C VAL A 942 -48.32 5.61 13.57
N GLY A 943 -49.40 6.33 13.86
CA GLY A 943 -49.48 7.15 15.06
C GLY A 943 -48.57 8.38 15.07
N ASN A 944 -48.07 8.83 13.92
CA ASN A 944 -47.21 10.02 13.85
C ASN A 944 -48.04 11.30 13.95
N ARG A 945 -47.45 12.34 14.52
CA ARG A 945 -47.99 13.70 14.52
C ARG A 945 -47.14 14.58 13.62
N ILE A 946 -47.69 15.05 12.52
CA ILE A 946 -46.99 15.82 11.50
C ILE A 946 -47.66 17.19 11.39
N TYR A 947 -46.91 18.28 11.61
CA TYR A 947 -47.50 19.61 11.51
C TYR A 947 -46.56 20.71 11.03
N ASN A 948 -47.13 21.81 10.54
CA ASN A 948 -46.36 22.93 9.98
C ASN A 948 -45.39 22.48 8.87
N VAL A 949 -45.96 21.84 7.84
CA VAL A 949 -45.24 21.49 6.62
C VAL A 949 -45.43 22.63 5.62
N ASN A 950 -44.37 23.35 5.28
CA ASN A 950 -44.45 24.54 4.45
C ASN A 950 -43.53 24.47 3.23
N GLY A 951 -44.12 24.18 2.07
CA GLY A 951 -43.39 24.03 0.82
C GLY A 951 -42.98 25.34 0.17
N GLY A 952 -43.55 26.48 0.59
CA GLY A 952 -43.38 27.74 -0.11
C GLY A 952 -43.71 27.57 -1.61
N SER A 953 -42.71 27.74 -2.48
CA SER A 953 -42.83 27.52 -3.93
C SER A 953 -42.63 26.07 -4.39
N GLN A 954 -42.58 25.11 -3.47
CA GLN A 954 -42.50 23.67 -3.72
C GLN A 954 -43.77 22.98 -3.20
N PRO A 955 -44.09 21.77 -3.69
CA PRO A 955 -45.14 20.94 -3.12
C PRO A 955 -44.94 20.63 -1.62
N ALA A 956 -46.03 20.58 -0.86
CA ALA A 956 -46.05 20.25 0.57
C ALA A 956 -47.02 19.09 0.88
N TYR A 957 -46.54 18.12 1.66
CA TYR A 957 -47.27 16.90 1.98
C TYR A 957 -47.13 16.51 3.46
N GLY A 958 -48.19 16.06 4.11
CA GLY A 958 -48.03 15.39 5.41
C GLY A 958 -47.27 14.07 5.24
N ILE A 959 -47.84 13.17 4.44
CA ILE A 959 -47.24 11.89 4.03
C ILE A 959 -47.34 11.79 2.50
N ALA A 960 -46.26 11.39 1.84
CA ALA A 960 -46.24 11.18 0.39
C ALA A 960 -45.68 9.79 0.04
N LEU A 961 -46.38 9.07 -0.82
CA LEU A 961 -45.95 7.78 -1.35
C LEU A 961 -45.82 7.87 -2.87
N GLY A 962 -44.63 7.55 -3.40
CA GLY A 962 -44.42 7.37 -4.84
C GLY A 962 -44.31 8.67 -5.67
N GLY A 963 -44.38 8.53 -7.00
CA GLY A 963 -44.35 9.64 -7.96
C GLY A 963 -42.95 10.11 -8.37
N LEU A 964 -42.83 11.39 -8.72
CA LEU A 964 -41.60 12.09 -9.15
C LEU A 964 -41.00 11.70 -10.52
N GLY A 965 -41.59 10.74 -11.25
CA GLY A 965 -41.04 10.31 -12.54
C GLY A 965 -41.03 11.40 -13.62
N SER A 966 -40.03 11.34 -14.50
CA SER A 966 -39.87 12.25 -15.63
C SER A 966 -39.64 11.46 -16.93
N SER A 967 -39.21 12.14 -18.00
CA SER A 967 -38.77 11.47 -19.23
C SER A 967 -37.45 10.71 -19.05
N SER A 968 -36.56 11.23 -18.19
CA SER A 968 -35.22 10.67 -17.97
C SER A 968 -35.14 9.72 -16.78
N TYR A 969 -36.06 9.85 -15.82
CA TYR A 969 -36.04 9.08 -14.57
C TYR A 969 -37.35 8.33 -14.34
N LYS A 970 -37.24 7.12 -13.80
CA LYS A 970 -38.38 6.28 -13.41
C LYS A 970 -38.96 6.80 -12.09
N GLY A 971 -40.28 6.96 -12.03
CA GLY A 971 -40.93 7.36 -10.79
C GLY A 971 -41.13 6.21 -9.82
N TYR A 972 -41.43 6.59 -8.59
CA TYR A 972 -41.58 5.69 -7.46
C TYR A 972 -42.99 5.10 -7.37
N HIS A 973 -43.06 3.88 -6.84
CA HIS A 973 -44.29 3.23 -6.42
C HIS A 973 -44.03 2.37 -5.18
N ASN A 974 -45.08 1.93 -4.50
CA ASN A 974 -45.00 1.21 -3.23
C ASN A 974 -46.04 0.08 -3.14
N ILE A 975 -45.78 -0.90 -2.28
CA ILE A 975 -46.63 -2.10 -2.12
C ILE A 975 -46.94 -2.35 -0.64
N GLY A 976 -48.19 -2.62 -0.31
CA GLY A 976 -48.61 -3.08 1.02
C GLY A 976 -48.34 -2.09 2.17
N ILE A 977 -48.26 -0.79 1.87
CA ILE A 977 -47.99 0.22 2.90
C ILE A 977 -49.25 0.45 3.75
N THR A 978 -49.06 0.50 5.07
CA THR A 978 -50.12 0.83 6.03
C THR A 978 -49.87 2.21 6.63
N ILE A 979 -50.82 3.13 6.47
CA ILE A 979 -50.84 4.47 7.06
C ILE A 979 -52.01 4.53 8.04
N ASP A 980 -51.72 4.39 9.34
CA ASP A 980 -52.74 4.26 10.39
C ASP A 980 -52.58 5.28 11.52
N LYS A 981 -53.68 5.87 11.99
CA LYS A 981 -53.73 6.69 13.22
C LYS A 981 -52.81 7.93 13.23
N ASN A 982 -52.41 8.46 12.08
CA ASN A 982 -51.59 9.67 12.04
C ASN A 982 -52.44 10.92 12.20
N GLU A 983 -51.89 11.94 12.86
CA GLU A 983 -52.42 13.30 12.94
C GLU A 983 -51.59 14.20 12.04
N ILE A 984 -52.23 14.85 11.06
CA ILE A 984 -51.59 15.73 10.08
C ILE A 984 -52.28 17.08 10.12
N SER A 985 -51.52 18.16 10.33
CA SER A 985 -52.08 19.51 10.38
C SER A 985 -51.17 20.60 9.82
N GLY A 986 -51.73 21.72 9.37
CA GLY A 986 -50.93 22.88 8.95
C GLY A 986 -49.99 22.56 7.78
N VAL A 987 -50.55 22.06 6.67
CA VAL A 987 -49.80 21.81 5.43
C VAL A 987 -50.09 22.94 4.45
N THR A 988 -49.05 23.64 3.99
CA THR A 988 -49.20 24.85 3.16
C THR A 988 -48.19 24.89 2.02
N SER A 989 -48.63 25.33 0.84
CA SER A 989 -47.79 25.50 -0.36
C SER A 989 -48.42 26.47 -1.37
N ASN A 990 -47.60 27.07 -2.22
CA ASN A 990 -48.02 27.87 -3.38
C ASN A 990 -48.20 27.04 -4.67
N VAL A 991 -47.90 25.74 -4.61
CA VAL A 991 -48.00 24.80 -5.74
C VAL A 991 -49.04 23.73 -5.42
N SER A 992 -48.86 23.03 -4.31
CA SER A 992 -49.78 21.99 -3.87
C SER A 992 -49.66 21.62 -2.40
N ALA A 993 -50.78 21.50 -1.70
CA ALA A 993 -50.81 21.12 -0.28
C ALA A 993 -51.70 19.89 -0.08
N VAL A 994 -51.13 18.77 0.36
CA VAL A 994 -51.90 17.53 0.59
C VAL A 994 -51.62 16.91 1.97
N GLY A 995 -52.65 16.45 2.66
CA GLY A 995 -52.46 15.67 3.89
C GLY A 995 -51.73 14.36 3.63
N ILE A 996 -52.36 13.45 2.87
CA ILE A 996 -51.76 12.17 2.43
C ILE A 996 -51.83 12.08 0.91
N LYS A 997 -50.68 12.02 0.25
CA LYS A 997 -50.56 11.81 -1.19
C LYS A 997 -50.08 10.39 -1.48
N VAL A 998 -50.75 9.69 -2.37
CA VAL A 998 -50.32 8.41 -2.93
C VAL A 998 -50.36 8.51 -4.44
N GLU A 999 -49.17 8.56 -5.06
CA GLU A 999 -48.98 8.61 -6.50
C GLU A 999 -48.21 7.37 -6.95
N GLN A 1000 -48.88 6.43 -7.60
CA GLN A 1000 -48.24 5.21 -8.08
C GLN A 1000 -47.77 5.36 -9.52
N GLU A 1001 -46.48 5.15 -9.79
CA GLU A 1001 -45.94 5.15 -11.16
C GLU A 1001 -45.67 3.74 -11.68
N GLN A 1002 -46.16 3.44 -12.89
CA GLN A 1002 -45.85 2.18 -13.57
C GLN A 1002 -44.48 2.26 -14.23
N ASN A 1003 -43.58 1.38 -13.84
CA ASN A 1003 -42.30 1.19 -14.53
C ASN A 1003 -42.44 0.09 -15.57
N THR A 1004 -42.32 0.46 -16.84
CA THR A 1004 -42.20 -0.50 -17.95
C THR A 1004 -40.73 -0.70 -18.29
N LEU A 1005 -40.29 -1.96 -18.34
CA LEU A 1005 -38.91 -2.38 -18.60
C LEU A 1005 -38.87 -3.42 -19.73
N PRO A 1006 -37.91 -3.34 -20.67
CA PRO A 1006 -37.78 -4.30 -21.76
C PRO A 1006 -37.20 -5.64 -21.26
N HIS A 1007 -37.79 -6.76 -21.68
CA HIS A 1007 -37.36 -8.10 -21.30
C HIS A 1007 -37.07 -8.95 -22.56
N PRO A 1008 -35.89 -9.58 -22.68
CA PRO A 1008 -35.49 -10.34 -23.88
C PRO A 1008 -36.49 -11.40 -24.34
N TYR A 1009 -37.18 -12.05 -23.39
CA TYR A 1009 -38.12 -13.15 -23.68
C TYR A 1009 -39.60 -12.79 -23.53
N LEU A 1010 -39.92 -11.67 -22.88
CA LEU A 1010 -41.30 -11.31 -22.49
C LEU A 1010 -41.77 -10.00 -23.14
N GLY A 1011 -40.92 -9.36 -23.94
CA GLY A 1011 -41.19 -8.05 -24.53
C GLY A 1011 -41.06 -6.94 -23.49
N GLU A 1012 -42.13 -6.65 -22.76
CA GLU A 1012 -42.16 -5.64 -21.71
C GLU A 1012 -42.71 -6.22 -20.39
N VAL A 1013 -42.00 -5.99 -19.30
CA VAL A 1013 -42.49 -6.26 -17.94
C VAL A 1013 -42.87 -4.96 -17.24
N LYS A 1014 -43.90 -5.01 -16.41
CA LYS A 1014 -44.49 -3.84 -15.74
C LYS A 1014 -44.44 -4.00 -14.23
N TYR A 1015 -44.03 -2.95 -13.53
CA TYR A 1015 -44.05 -2.86 -12.07
C TYR A 1015 -44.89 -1.67 -11.60
N PRO A 1016 -45.64 -1.78 -10.50
CA PRO A 1016 -45.78 -2.94 -9.60
C PRO A 1016 -46.40 -4.18 -10.29
N ASP A 1017 -45.76 -5.32 -10.10
CA ASP A 1017 -46.14 -6.63 -10.63
C ASP A 1017 -47.21 -7.33 -9.76
N VAL A 1018 -47.49 -6.79 -8.58
CA VAL A 1018 -48.52 -7.22 -7.63
C VAL A 1018 -49.41 -6.05 -7.23
N ALA A 1019 -50.60 -6.33 -6.71
CA ALA A 1019 -51.53 -5.28 -6.26
C ALA A 1019 -50.92 -4.41 -5.16
N GLU A 1020 -50.99 -3.10 -5.34
CA GLU A 1020 -50.38 -2.07 -4.49
C GLU A 1020 -50.94 -2.13 -3.06
N SER A 1021 -52.24 -2.40 -2.90
CA SER A 1021 -52.90 -2.71 -1.62
C SER A 1021 -52.59 -1.71 -0.50
N ILE A 1022 -52.56 -0.41 -0.81
CA ILE A 1022 -52.24 0.65 0.15
C ILE A 1022 -53.42 0.83 1.11
N GLN A 1023 -53.13 0.92 2.41
CA GLN A 1023 -54.14 1.08 3.46
C GLN A 1023 -53.96 2.43 4.16
N ILE A 1024 -55.00 3.28 4.11
CA ILE A 1024 -55.04 4.59 4.76
C ILE A 1024 -56.22 4.59 5.74
N THR A 1025 -55.93 4.42 7.03
CA THR A 1025 -56.97 4.24 8.04
C THR A 1025 -56.82 5.09 9.30
N ASN A 1026 -57.95 5.49 9.88
CA ASN A 1026 -58.01 6.14 11.19
C ASN A 1026 -57.16 7.42 11.32
N ASN A 1027 -56.82 8.10 10.22
CA ASN A 1027 -56.01 9.32 10.27
C ASN A 1027 -56.89 10.56 10.51
N SER A 1028 -56.32 11.57 11.17
CA SER A 1028 -56.93 12.89 11.36
C SER A 1028 -56.14 13.95 10.58
N ILE A 1029 -56.79 14.64 9.64
CA ILE A 1029 -56.15 15.57 8.71
C ILE A 1029 -56.92 16.89 8.72
N TRP A 1030 -56.24 17.99 9.00
CA TRP A 1030 -56.85 19.32 9.00
C TRP A 1030 -55.84 20.44 8.68
N GLY A 1031 -56.29 21.69 8.52
CA GLY A 1031 -55.37 22.82 8.33
C GLY A 1031 -54.59 22.77 7.02
N ILE A 1032 -55.19 22.25 5.94
CA ILE A 1032 -54.59 22.22 4.61
C ILE A 1032 -54.91 23.53 3.87
N THR A 1033 -53.90 24.36 3.61
CA THR A 1033 -54.07 25.70 3.02
C THR A 1033 -53.13 25.91 1.84
N THR A 1034 -53.40 26.92 1.02
CA THR A 1034 -52.52 27.32 -0.08
C THR A 1034 -52.19 28.80 0.03
N GLY A 1035 -51.01 29.22 -0.43
CA GLY A 1035 -50.65 30.63 -0.47
C GLY A 1035 -51.09 31.37 -1.74
N THR A 1036 -51.65 30.65 -2.72
CA THR A 1036 -52.18 31.21 -3.98
C THR A 1036 -53.48 30.51 -4.38
N GLY A 1037 -54.29 31.18 -5.21
CA GLY A 1037 -55.52 30.62 -5.79
C GLY A 1037 -55.28 29.60 -6.91
N ASN A 1038 -54.03 29.49 -7.39
CA ASN A 1038 -53.59 28.62 -8.47
C ASN A 1038 -52.85 27.36 -7.96
N ALA A 1039 -53.18 26.90 -6.76
CA ALA A 1039 -52.56 25.75 -6.14
C ALA A 1039 -53.62 24.70 -5.81
N TYR A 1040 -53.32 23.41 -6.07
CA TYR A 1040 -54.25 22.33 -5.74
C TYR A 1040 -54.10 21.94 -4.27
N ARG A 1041 -55.19 21.54 -3.62
CA ARG A 1041 -55.11 21.01 -2.25
C ARG A 1041 -56.07 19.86 -2.00
N ALA A 1042 -55.62 18.91 -1.18
CA ALA A 1042 -56.44 17.78 -0.82
C ALA A 1042 -56.19 17.27 0.60
N GLY A 1043 -57.20 16.64 1.22
CA GLY A 1043 -56.98 15.88 2.45
C GLY A 1043 -56.21 14.59 2.16
N ILE A 1044 -56.81 13.71 1.36
CA ILE A 1044 -56.20 12.47 0.87
C ILE A 1044 -56.29 12.45 -0.65
N HIS A 1045 -55.21 12.12 -1.36
CA HIS A 1045 -55.24 11.96 -2.82
C HIS A 1045 -54.52 10.67 -3.25
N LEU A 1046 -55.30 9.72 -3.76
CA LEU A 1046 -54.84 8.42 -4.28
C LEU A 1046 -54.97 8.40 -5.81
N PHE A 1047 -53.85 8.28 -6.52
CA PHE A 1047 -53.86 8.26 -7.98
C PHE A 1047 -52.63 7.56 -8.58
N THR A 1048 -52.69 7.24 -9.87
CA THR A 1048 -51.49 6.82 -10.63
C THR A 1048 -50.83 8.05 -11.28
N ALA A 1049 -49.55 8.00 -11.67
CA ALA A 1049 -48.85 9.14 -12.26
C ALA A 1049 -49.62 9.80 -13.43
N ARG A 1050 -49.55 11.13 -13.53
CA ARG A 1050 -50.27 11.96 -14.52
C ARG A 1050 -49.37 12.41 -15.67
N LYS A 1051 -49.94 12.65 -16.85
CA LYS A 1051 -49.20 13.25 -17.97
C LYS A 1051 -48.96 14.74 -17.69
N PRO A 1052 -47.70 15.25 -17.78
CA PRO A 1052 -47.42 16.67 -17.55
C PRO A 1052 -48.27 17.57 -18.46
N SER A 1053 -48.89 18.61 -17.88
CA SER A 1053 -49.72 19.60 -18.57
C SER A 1053 -49.69 20.92 -17.80
N SER A 1054 -49.68 22.04 -18.53
CA SER A 1054 -49.82 23.39 -17.95
C SER A 1054 -51.26 23.71 -17.55
N ASP A 1055 -52.24 23.06 -18.19
CA ASP A 1055 -53.62 23.03 -17.71
C ASP A 1055 -53.75 21.96 -16.61
N ILE A 1056 -54.09 22.40 -15.40
CA ILE A 1056 -54.20 21.56 -14.21
C ILE A 1056 -55.34 20.55 -14.32
N ILE A 1057 -56.44 20.88 -15.02
CA ILE A 1057 -57.56 19.95 -15.20
C ILE A 1057 -57.13 18.84 -16.17
N ALA A 1058 -56.48 19.21 -17.28
CA ALA A 1058 -55.90 18.24 -18.20
C ALA A 1058 -54.82 17.36 -17.53
N TYR A 1059 -54.00 17.92 -16.63
CA TYR A 1059 -53.02 17.17 -15.83
C TYR A 1059 -53.70 16.06 -15.01
N PHE A 1060 -54.73 16.40 -14.22
CA PHE A 1060 -55.37 15.42 -13.34
C PHE A 1060 -56.24 14.39 -14.06
N THR A 1061 -56.86 14.77 -15.19
CA THR A 1061 -57.73 13.88 -15.97
C THR A 1061 -56.98 12.95 -16.92
N THR A 1062 -55.72 13.24 -17.25
CA THR A 1062 -54.93 12.44 -18.21
C THR A 1062 -53.89 11.56 -17.49
N PRO A 1063 -54.12 10.23 -17.37
CA PRO A 1063 -53.13 9.34 -16.79
C PRO A 1063 -51.86 9.24 -17.66
N LYS A 1064 -50.69 9.12 -17.04
CA LYS A 1064 -49.40 8.92 -17.74
C LYS A 1064 -49.37 7.59 -18.50
N ALA A 1065 -49.91 6.54 -17.90
CA ALA A 1065 -50.03 5.21 -18.48
C ALA A 1065 -51.52 4.82 -18.62
N PRO A 1066 -52.10 4.92 -19.83
CA PRO A 1066 -53.48 4.49 -20.07
C PRO A 1066 -53.65 3.00 -19.71
N GLY A 1067 -54.67 2.69 -18.91
CA GLY A 1067 -54.97 1.33 -18.48
C GLY A 1067 -54.22 0.85 -17.23
N TYR A 1068 -53.31 1.65 -16.66
CA TYR A 1068 -52.74 1.38 -15.34
C TYR A 1068 -53.64 1.93 -14.23
N TYR A 1069 -53.98 1.06 -13.28
CA TYR A 1069 -54.75 1.40 -12.09
C TYR A 1069 -54.00 0.94 -10.85
N THR A 1070 -54.02 1.74 -9.79
CA THR A 1070 -53.66 1.24 -8.45
C THR A 1070 -54.74 0.29 -7.95
N ARG A 1071 -54.36 -0.82 -7.29
CA ARG A 1071 -55.23 -1.98 -7.05
C ARG A 1071 -55.40 -2.30 -5.57
N ASN A 1072 -56.64 -2.63 -5.19
CA ASN A 1072 -57.02 -3.14 -3.87
C ASN A 1072 -56.68 -2.19 -2.70
N ASP A 1073 -56.63 -0.89 -2.97
CA ASP A 1073 -56.37 0.11 -1.93
C ASP A 1073 -57.58 0.28 -0.99
N LYS A 1074 -57.34 0.80 0.21
CA LYS A 1074 -58.36 1.01 1.23
C LYS A 1074 -58.20 2.36 1.90
N ILE A 1075 -59.25 3.17 1.89
CA ILE A 1075 -59.34 4.47 2.58
C ILE A 1075 -60.54 4.40 3.54
N ALA A 1076 -60.30 4.22 4.83
CA ALA A 1076 -61.39 4.04 5.79
C ALA A 1076 -61.19 4.69 7.16
N ASN A 1077 -62.28 5.14 7.78
CA ASN A 1077 -62.29 5.70 9.12
C ASN A 1077 -61.42 6.96 9.29
N ASN A 1078 -61.11 7.69 8.23
CA ASN A 1078 -60.32 8.92 8.32
C ASN A 1078 -61.23 10.12 8.61
N THR A 1079 -60.71 11.11 9.33
CA THR A 1079 -61.33 12.42 9.52
C THR A 1079 -60.53 13.46 8.73
N VAL A 1080 -61.18 14.15 7.81
CA VAL A 1080 -60.57 15.14 6.93
C VAL A 1080 -61.34 16.45 7.03
N VAL A 1081 -60.66 17.52 7.40
CA VAL A 1081 -61.22 18.88 7.45
C VAL A 1081 -60.38 19.81 6.58
N VAL A 1082 -60.86 20.12 5.38
CA VAL A 1082 -60.22 21.12 4.52
C VAL A 1082 -60.64 22.49 5.02
N SER A 1083 -59.66 23.21 5.57
CA SER A 1083 -59.89 24.47 6.27
C SER A 1083 -60.19 25.62 5.30
N PRO A 1084 -60.91 26.65 5.77
CA PRO A 1084 -61.08 27.89 5.00
C PRO A 1084 -59.72 28.45 4.58
N ASN A 1085 -59.67 29.09 3.41
CA ASN A 1085 -58.50 29.86 2.99
C ASN A 1085 -58.87 31.35 2.88
N PRO A 1086 -58.90 32.09 4.01
CA PRO A 1086 -59.39 33.46 4.02
C PRO A 1086 -58.59 34.35 3.06
N GLY A 1087 -59.29 35.07 2.19
CA GLY A 1087 -58.66 36.05 1.28
C GLY A 1087 -58.02 35.46 0.02
N ILE A 1088 -58.09 34.14 -0.19
CA ILE A 1088 -57.59 33.49 -1.41
C ILE A 1088 -58.76 32.78 -2.10
N VAL A 1089 -59.11 33.22 -3.31
CA VAL A 1089 -60.10 32.54 -4.15
C VAL A 1089 -59.41 31.41 -4.90
N THR A 1090 -59.80 30.16 -4.62
CA THR A 1090 -59.15 28.99 -5.22
C THR A 1090 -59.86 28.56 -6.52
N ALA A 1091 -59.16 28.65 -7.65
CA ALA A 1091 -59.65 28.22 -8.96
C ALA A 1091 -59.18 26.80 -9.34
N TYR A 1092 -58.23 26.25 -8.59
CA TYR A 1092 -57.63 24.92 -8.79
C TYR A 1092 -58.32 23.85 -7.93
N PRO A 1093 -58.14 22.55 -8.21
CA PRO A 1093 -58.83 21.48 -7.50
C PRO A 1093 -58.68 21.53 -5.97
N VAL A 1094 -59.81 21.44 -5.27
CA VAL A 1094 -59.92 21.31 -3.81
C VAL A 1094 -60.72 20.05 -3.51
N ALA A 1095 -60.06 19.06 -2.89
CA ALA A 1095 -60.69 17.77 -2.62
C ALA A 1095 -60.57 17.34 -1.16
N GLY A 1096 -61.65 16.81 -0.58
CA GLY A 1096 -61.55 16.12 0.71
C GLY A 1096 -60.75 14.80 0.55
N ILE A 1097 -61.28 13.92 -0.31
CA ILE A 1097 -60.65 12.67 -0.72
C ILE A 1097 -60.71 12.55 -2.24
N GLY A 1098 -59.57 12.69 -2.92
CA GLY A 1098 -59.45 12.50 -4.37
C GLY A 1098 -58.99 11.08 -4.73
N ILE A 1099 -59.67 10.42 -5.68
CA ILE A 1099 -59.32 9.07 -6.16
C ILE A 1099 -59.37 9.04 -7.68
N GLN A 1100 -58.27 8.64 -8.33
CA GLN A 1100 -58.16 8.62 -9.79
C GLN A 1100 -57.40 7.40 -10.28
N SER A 1101 -57.88 6.77 -11.36
CA SER A 1101 -57.24 5.56 -11.92
C SER A 1101 -56.97 4.49 -10.84
N ALA A 1102 -58.01 4.13 -10.09
CA ALA A 1102 -57.94 3.10 -9.06
C ALA A 1102 -58.96 1.96 -9.35
N LYS A 1103 -58.62 0.72 -8.96
CA LYS A 1103 -59.45 -0.46 -9.19
C LYS A 1103 -59.61 -1.26 -7.90
N ASN A 1104 -60.84 -1.68 -7.61
CA ASN A 1104 -61.21 -2.39 -6.39
C ASN A 1104 -60.85 -1.62 -5.10
N THR A 1105 -60.84 -0.30 -5.15
CA THR A 1105 -60.55 0.54 -3.99
C THR A 1105 -61.75 0.59 -3.06
N VAL A 1106 -61.53 0.34 -1.76
CA VAL A 1106 -62.56 0.41 -0.73
C VAL A 1106 -62.50 1.77 -0.03
N VAL A 1107 -63.58 2.54 -0.14
CA VAL A 1107 -63.73 3.83 0.56
C VAL A 1107 -64.94 3.73 1.50
N LYS A 1108 -64.74 3.82 2.81
CA LYS A 1108 -65.86 3.72 3.78
C LYS A 1108 -65.61 4.43 5.11
N ASN A 1109 -66.68 4.91 5.73
CA ASN A 1109 -66.68 5.48 7.08
C ASN A 1109 -65.70 6.66 7.27
N ASN A 1110 -65.40 7.42 6.22
CA ASN A 1110 -64.59 8.63 6.35
C ASN A 1110 -65.50 9.81 6.68
N ALA A 1111 -65.08 10.67 7.61
CA ALA A 1111 -65.71 11.95 7.89
C ALA A 1111 -64.97 13.04 7.11
N VAL A 1112 -65.65 13.74 6.21
CA VAL A 1112 -65.05 14.77 5.35
C VAL A 1112 -65.84 16.07 5.49
N ALA A 1113 -65.14 17.16 5.82
CA ALA A 1113 -65.69 18.51 5.88
C ALA A 1113 -64.88 19.45 4.99
N LEU A 1114 -65.54 20.09 4.03
CA LEU A 1114 -64.99 21.19 3.23
C LEU A 1114 -65.56 22.49 3.76
N LEU A 1115 -64.71 23.31 4.39
CA LEU A 1115 -65.15 24.54 5.05
C LEU A 1115 -64.77 25.80 4.28
N ASP A 1116 -64.16 25.67 3.10
CA ASP A 1116 -63.71 26.82 2.32
C ASP A 1116 -64.83 27.44 1.51
N MET A 1117 -65.17 28.69 1.85
CA MET A 1117 -66.19 29.46 1.15
C MET A 1117 -65.59 30.36 0.06
N ASN A 1118 -64.27 30.45 -0.05
CA ASN A 1118 -63.56 31.27 -1.04
C ASN A 1118 -63.08 30.41 -2.22
N VAL A 1119 -64.01 29.74 -2.89
CA VAL A 1119 -63.71 28.92 -4.08
C VAL A 1119 -64.32 29.58 -5.30
N ASP A 1120 -63.61 29.58 -6.43
CA ASP A 1120 -64.14 30.09 -7.69
C ASP A 1120 -65.46 29.37 -8.02
N PRO A 1121 -66.56 30.08 -8.31
CA PRO A 1121 -67.82 29.46 -8.70
C PRO A 1121 -67.72 28.53 -9.91
N ASN A 1122 -66.68 28.70 -10.74
CA ASN A 1122 -66.39 27.86 -11.91
C ASN A 1122 -65.34 26.79 -11.64
N ASN A 1123 -64.95 26.57 -10.37
CA ASN A 1123 -63.98 25.54 -10.02
C ASN A 1123 -64.52 24.16 -10.42
N ALA A 1124 -63.82 23.51 -11.35
CA ALA A 1124 -64.26 22.23 -11.91
C ALA A 1124 -64.20 21.06 -10.91
N VAL A 1125 -63.50 21.22 -9.77
CA VAL A 1125 -63.29 20.17 -8.77
C VAL A 1125 -63.28 20.79 -7.36
N TYR A 1126 -64.47 21.08 -6.81
CA TYR A 1126 -64.71 21.33 -5.39
C TYR A 1126 -65.57 20.19 -4.81
N ALA A 1127 -64.94 19.16 -4.24
CA ALA A 1127 -65.60 17.88 -3.94
C ALA A 1127 -65.07 17.10 -2.72
#